data_AF-A0A562Q5K7-F1
#
_entry.id   AF-A0A562Q5K7-F1
#
_cell.length_a   1.000
_cell.length_b   1.000
_cell.length_c   1.000
_cell.angle_alpha   90.00
_cell.angle_beta   90.00
_cell.angle_gamma   90.00
#
_symmetry.space_group_name_H-M   'P 1'
#
loop_
_entity.id
_entity.type
_entity.pdbx_description
1 polymer ?
#
loop_
_entity_poly.entity_id
_entity_poly.type
_entity_poly.pdbx_seq_one_letter_code
_entity_poly.pdbx_strand_id
1 'polypeptide(L)'
;MTARTSRKRAAARLLPLACLLATAGLPVHADPARLADVAARFAAPPDDARPMVRWWWFGPAVVKPQLEREMLAMKAGGFGGFEIQPVYPMELDDPARGIRNVPYLSADFLDAVRFVNDKAHQHGLLVDMTLASGWPYGGPHVSAQEAAGRVRQHVAALPAGATSVALPSIMSGEKLLGTFVGAGDVKSFDASRLRQAAVTELAGRMAVAPANEDRVAVFYVASRTGQQVKRAALGAEGFVLDHLSRKALDDHLQAVAEPLLQAFGDRPPHAVFSDSLEVYNTDWTDDLLAEFKRRRGYDLLPHLPAAFTGQGKDAAALRHDWALTQTELVNERYLTPLNDWARKHGTRFRSQTYGQPVVTMSSNRLVDLPEGEGPQFRAFSFTRWATSAGHLYGKNVISAETWTWLNSPAFAASPLDMKVEADRMLLQGVNQFVGHGWPYTPPGAREPGYSFYAAAVFNDHQPWWNVLPDVNAYLTRASWLLRQGEPANDVAVLLPVDDAYASMGPGKMSVSEKMDHYVTEALTTQILDAGHNLDYVDPESVLALGVKHPVLVLPHVTRLAPEVLEKLQAYARGGGKIVTVGSKPSLAPGHADAEKVTQRVTRAAQALFALPGVQFVANDADVGAALARAVPADFQVQGQAGDVGFIRRKLPDADIYFIANTSNRPVDTTAVLRAPRKHAAWWSPMDGSAVAASVTPALPLRLAPYESRVLVLSDAPQSAAPAVSCGPATVLADLSRDWQVAFPGQAPRRFAELRSWTDDPATRFVSAEVTYTKDVEVSALADSRVLLDFGAGKPMASAPKVPAGMRAMLEPPVREAAIVFVNGQRAGSLWSPPYRVDVTKLLQPGRNRIEVKVANLALNMLAGQERPDYRLLWARYGQRFVPQDTQLIAPQPSGLLGPVQLLAEPAGDKQ
;
A
#
# COMPACT_ATOMS: atom_id res chain seq x y z
N MET A 1 2.63 -80.66 35.00
CA MET A 1 2.23 -81.75 34.10
C MET A 1 2.33 -81.22 32.67
N THR A 2 3.50 -81.38 32.04
CA THR A 2 3.78 -82.34 30.94
C THR A 2 3.13 -81.94 29.62
N ALA A 3 3.81 -81.71 28.48
CA ALA A 3 5.23 -81.86 28.14
C ALA A 3 5.52 -81.16 26.78
N ARG A 4 6.70 -80.53 26.69
CA ARG A 4 7.74 -80.54 25.63
C ARG A 4 7.31 -80.70 24.15
N THR A 5 7.83 -79.89 23.22
CA THR A 5 9.14 -80.08 22.52
C THR A 5 9.73 -78.73 22.02
N SER A 6 10.97 -78.30 22.34
CA SER A 6 12.28 -78.61 21.70
C SER A 6 12.27 -78.43 20.16
N ARG A 7 13.13 -77.67 19.45
CA ARG A 7 14.45 -77.02 19.65
C ARG A 7 14.71 -76.07 18.45
N LYS A 8 15.46 -74.97 18.69
CA LYS A 8 16.61 -74.35 17.93
C LYS A 8 16.79 -74.74 16.44
N ARG A 9 17.22 -73.91 15.48
CA ARG A 9 17.92 -72.60 15.36
C ARG A 9 17.96 -72.28 13.84
N ALA A 10 17.95 -71.01 13.43
CA ALA A 10 18.93 -70.39 12.49
C ALA A 10 18.42 -69.09 11.80
N ALA A 11 19.22 -68.04 11.95
CA ALA A 11 19.50 -66.89 11.07
C ALA A 11 18.37 -66.23 10.25
N ALA A 12 18.12 -64.93 10.52
CA ALA A 12 17.59 -64.00 9.54
C ALA A 12 18.22 -62.60 9.69
N ARG A 13 18.51 -62.01 8.53
CA ARG A 13 19.26 -60.78 8.26
C ARG A 13 18.49 -59.52 8.69
N LEU A 14 19.26 -58.49 9.07
CA LEU A 14 18.83 -57.11 9.26
C LEU A 14 18.42 -56.44 7.94
N LEU A 15 17.28 -55.73 7.95
CA LEU A 15 16.93 -54.63 7.04
C LEU A 15 16.27 -53.51 7.87
N PRO A 16 16.56 -52.22 7.61
CA PRO A 16 16.07 -51.12 8.42
C PRO A 16 14.64 -50.74 8.04
N LEU A 17 13.80 -50.52 9.05
CA LEU A 17 12.42 -50.08 8.93
C LEU A 17 12.41 -48.56 8.62
N ALA A 18 11.89 -48.18 7.46
CA ALA A 18 11.63 -46.80 7.12
C ALA A 18 10.42 -46.28 7.92
N CYS A 19 10.63 -45.28 8.78
CA CYS A 19 9.55 -44.54 9.42
C CYS A 19 8.93 -43.56 8.40
N LEU A 20 7.65 -43.77 8.07
CA LEU A 20 6.83 -42.79 7.39
C LEU A 20 6.60 -41.57 8.31
N LEU A 21 7.19 -40.44 7.93
CA LEU A 21 6.83 -39.12 8.42
C LEU A 21 5.45 -38.75 7.86
N ALA A 22 4.49 -38.49 8.76
CA ALA A 22 3.21 -37.90 8.40
C ALA A 22 3.46 -36.46 7.90
N THR A 23 3.28 -36.27 6.60
CA THR A 23 3.20 -34.95 5.96
C THR A 23 2.00 -34.20 6.53
N ALA A 24 2.24 -33.01 7.08
CA ALA A 24 1.22 -32.04 7.43
C ALA A 24 0.27 -31.83 6.25
N GLY A 25 -1.03 -31.95 6.50
CA GLY A 25 -2.08 -31.80 5.50
C GLY A 25 -2.03 -30.43 4.85
N LEU A 26 -2.10 -30.42 3.52
CA LEU A 26 -2.46 -29.25 2.71
C LEU A 26 -3.77 -28.65 3.26
N PRO A 27 -3.96 -27.33 3.20
CA PRO A 27 -5.23 -26.72 3.60
C PRO A 27 -6.34 -27.31 2.72
N VAL A 28 -7.37 -27.85 3.37
CA VAL A 28 -8.64 -28.21 2.73
C VAL A 28 -9.09 -26.97 1.97
N HIS A 29 -9.07 -27.03 0.64
CA HIS A 29 -9.65 -25.98 -0.19
C HIS A 29 -11.13 -25.95 0.18
N ALA A 30 -11.58 -24.87 0.82
CA ALA A 30 -12.99 -24.60 0.95
C ALA A 30 -13.58 -24.57 -0.47
N ASP A 31 -14.77 -25.14 -0.66
CA ASP A 31 -15.45 -25.06 -1.94
C ASP A 31 -15.51 -23.58 -2.38
N PRO A 32 -15.18 -23.26 -3.65
CA PRO A 32 -15.19 -21.89 -4.12
C PRO A 32 -16.59 -21.30 -3.93
N ALA A 33 -16.66 -20.13 -3.29
CA ALA A 33 -17.91 -19.45 -2.99
C ALA A 33 -18.75 -19.30 -4.27
N ARG A 34 -20.05 -19.58 -4.16
CA ARG A 34 -21.02 -19.34 -5.24
C ARG A 34 -21.72 -18.01 -5.02
N LEU A 35 -22.38 -17.49 -6.05
CA LEU A 35 -23.05 -16.20 -5.95
C LEU A 35 -24.08 -16.15 -4.82
N ALA A 36 -24.80 -17.24 -4.56
CA ALA A 36 -25.79 -17.29 -3.47
C ALA A 36 -25.17 -17.03 -2.09
N ASP A 37 -23.98 -17.59 -1.82
CA ASP A 37 -23.24 -17.38 -0.57
C ASP A 37 -22.77 -15.93 -0.45
N VAL A 38 -22.34 -15.36 -1.58
CA VAL A 38 -21.89 -13.98 -1.65
C VAL A 38 -23.07 -13.01 -1.41
N ALA A 39 -24.22 -13.25 -2.05
CA ALA A 39 -25.41 -12.43 -1.89
C ALA A 39 -25.94 -12.45 -0.44
N ALA A 40 -25.91 -13.61 0.23
CA ALA A 40 -26.39 -13.75 1.60
C ALA A 40 -25.61 -12.93 2.63
N ARG A 41 -24.35 -12.59 2.34
CA ARG A 41 -23.46 -11.86 3.26
C ARG A 41 -23.14 -10.44 2.80
N PHE A 42 -23.48 -10.05 1.57
CA PHE A 42 -23.10 -8.75 1.01
C PHE A 42 -23.64 -7.56 1.82
N ALA A 43 -24.88 -7.63 2.31
CA ALA A 43 -25.47 -6.56 3.11
C ALA A 43 -24.72 -6.31 4.42
N ALA A 44 -24.22 -7.39 5.04
CA ALA A 44 -23.46 -7.38 6.30
C ALA A 44 -22.27 -8.37 6.21
N PRO A 45 -21.16 -7.96 5.59
CA PRO A 45 -19.98 -8.81 5.48
C PRO A 45 -19.35 -9.12 6.84
N PRO A 46 -18.50 -10.16 6.93
CA PRO A 46 -17.73 -10.44 8.14
C PRO A 46 -16.85 -9.27 8.57
N ASP A 47 -16.65 -9.13 9.88
CA ASP A 47 -15.92 -8.01 10.47
C ASP A 47 -14.43 -7.96 10.10
N ASP A 48 -13.85 -9.09 9.67
CA ASP A 48 -12.46 -9.17 9.20
C ASP A 48 -12.22 -8.49 7.85
N ALA A 49 -13.27 -8.02 7.17
CA ALA A 49 -13.19 -7.20 5.97
C ALA A 49 -13.23 -5.69 6.26
N ARG A 50 -13.46 -5.30 7.52
CA ARG A 50 -13.48 -3.89 7.90
C ARG A 50 -12.08 -3.28 7.78
N PRO A 51 -11.98 -1.98 7.41
CA PRO A 51 -10.71 -1.28 7.43
C PRO A 51 -10.13 -1.24 8.85
N MET A 52 -8.82 -1.11 8.93
CA MET A 52 -8.06 -0.88 10.16
C MET A 52 -7.42 0.52 10.10
N VAL A 53 -6.86 0.98 11.23
CA VAL A 53 -6.07 2.22 11.30
C VAL A 53 -4.75 2.00 12.02
N ARG A 54 -3.70 2.69 11.59
CA ARG A 54 -2.47 2.81 12.34
C ARG A 54 -2.67 3.78 13.50
N TRP A 55 -2.51 3.29 14.71
CA TRP A 55 -2.70 4.03 15.95
C TRP A 55 -1.36 4.55 16.47
N TRP A 56 -1.11 5.83 16.24
CA TRP A 56 0.16 6.47 16.58
C TRP A 56 0.25 6.76 18.07
N TRP A 57 1.14 6.07 18.77
CA TRP A 57 1.40 6.31 20.20
C TRP A 57 2.63 7.20 20.36
N PHE A 58 2.39 8.48 20.64
CA PHE A 58 3.46 9.47 20.80
C PHE A 58 4.05 9.43 22.20
N GLY A 59 5.38 9.32 22.32
CA GLY A 59 6.04 9.38 23.62
C GLY A 59 6.63 8.04 24.00
N PRO A 60 5.84 7.01 24.34
CA PRO A 60 4.40 6.91 24.67
C PRO A 60 3.94 7.66 25.93
N ALA A 61 2.99 8.58 25.76
CA ALA A 61 2.25 9.29 26.79
C ALA A 61 0.78 8.84 26.81
N VAL A 62 0.57 7.53 26.96
CA VAL A 62 -0.74 6.88 26.88
C VAL A 62 -1.33 6.57 28.26
N VAL A 63 -2.65 6.65 28.39
CA VAL A 63 -3.36 6.27 29.62
C VAL A 63 -4.51 5.31 29.31
N LYS A 64 -4.67 4.28 30.15
CA LYS A 64 -5.61 3.16 29.93
C LYS A 64 -7.06 3.59 29.67
N PRO A 65 -7.67 4.53 30.42
CA PRO A 65 -9.05 4.94 30.15
C PRO A 65 -9.22 5.58 28.77
N GLN A 66 -8.23 6.35 28.33
CA GLN A 66 -8.23 7.00 27.02
C GLN A 66 -7.99 5.99 25.90
N LEU A 67 -7.10 5.02 26.11
CA LEU A 67 -6.90 3.86 25.23
C LEU A 67 -8.23 3.14 24.97
N GLU A 68 -8.99 2.79 26.02
CA GLU A 68 -10.29 2.13 25.85
C GLU A 68 -11.33 3.02 25.16
N ARG A 69 -11.36 4.33 25.48
CA ARG A 69 -12.23 5.28 24.80
C ARG A 69 -11.97 5.32 23.31
N GLU A 70 -10.71 5.46 22.89
CA GLU A 70 -10.35 5.52 21.46
C GLU A 70 -10.63 4.19 20.75
N MET A 71 -10.36 3.04 21.38
CA MET A 71 -10.74 1.73 20.81
C MET A 71 -12.26 1.63 20.57
N LEU A 72 -13.07 2.08 21.52
CA LEU A 72 -14.52 2.09 21.37
C LEU A 72 -14.98 3.09 20.29
N ALA A 73 -14.31 4.24 20.16
CA ALA A 73 -14.55 5.19 19.08
C ALA A 73 -14.17 4.60 17.71
N MET A 74 -13.04 3.91 17.59
CA MET A 74 -12.68 3.21 16.35
C MET A 74 -13.74 2.18 15.96
N LYS A 75 -14.19 1.36 16.92
CA LYS A 75 -15.25 0.37 16.71
C LYS A 75 -16.57 1.01 16.29
N ALA A 76 -16.97 2.09 16.96
CA ALA A 76 -18.19 2.83 16.65
C ALA A 76 -18.13 3.48 15.26
N GLY A 77 -16.94 3.94 14.84
CA GLY A 77 -16.66 4.42 13.49
C GLY A 77 -16.64 3.32 12.41
N GLY A 78 -16.74 2.04 12.79
CA GLY A 78 -16.77 0.91 11.85
C GLY A 78 -15.41 0.33 11.48
N PHE A 79 -14.32 0.69 12.17
CA PHE A 79 -13.04 0.00 12.02
C PHE A 79 -13.09 -1.41 12.63
N GLY A 80 -12.38 -2.35 12.00
CA GLY A 80 -12.25 -3.74 12.48
C GLY A 80 -11.09 -3.95 13.43
N GLY A 81 -10.18 -2.98 13.55
CA GLY A 81 -8.99 -3.09 14.36
C GLY A 81 -7.99 -1.97 14.11
N PHE A 82 -6.80 -2.13 14.66
CA PHE A 82 -5.74 -1.13 14.58
C PHE A 82 -4.35 -1.77 14.64
N GLU A 83 -3.35 -1.04 14.12
CA GLU A 83 -1.93 -1.34 14.33
C GLU A 83 -1.35 -0.39 15.39
N ILE A 84 -0.76 -0.92 16.46
CA ILE A 84 -0.07 -0.10 17.46
C ILE A 84 1.30 0.31 16.90
N GLN A 85 1.51 1.62 16.73
CA GLN A 85 2.76 2.18 16.18
C GLN A 85 3.34 3.25 17.12
N PRO A 86 4.26 2.89 18.02
CA PRO A 86 4.91 3.84 18.93
C PRO A 86 5.91 4.75 18.20
N VAL A 87 5.83 6.05 18.45
CA VAL A 87 6.66 7.09 17.81
C VAL A 87 7.05 8.18 18.80
N TYR A 88 7.80 9.17 18.30
CA TYR A 88 8.32 10.32 19.05
C TYR A 88 7.31 11.03 19.99
N PRO A 89 7.78 11.63 21.10
CA PRO A 89 6.95 12.51 21.95
C PRO A 89 6.37 13.72 21.20
N MET A 90 5.12 14.09 21.49
CA MET A 90 4.47 15.31 20.94
C MET A 90 4.57 16.52 21.87
N GLU A 91 4.72 16.29 23.17
CA GLU A 91 4.84 17.34 24.19
C GLU A 91 5.78 16.88 25.33
N LEU A 92 6.25 17.85 26.12
CA LEU A 92 6.99 17.59 27.35
C LEU A 92 6.07 17.01 28.42
N ASP A 93 6.67 16.38 29.44
CA ASP A 93 5.93 15.94 30.61
C ASP A 93 5.27 17.13 31.32
N ASP A 94 3.99 17.00 31.63
CA ASP A 94 3.18 18.01 32.30
C ASP A 94 2.25 17.34 33.31
N PRO A 95 2.68 17.26 34.59
CA PRO A 95 1.87 16.67 35.66
C PRO A 95 0.51 17.37 35.86
N ALA A 96 0.39 18.66 35.56
CA ALA A 96 -0.86 19.40 35.74
C ALA A 96 -1.92 18.97 34.71
N ARG A 97 -1.48 18.52 33.52
CA ARG A 97 -2.35 17.95 32.48
C ARG A 97 -2.33 16.42 32.44
N GLY A 98 -1.57 15.78 33.33
CA GLY A 98 -1.45 14.32 33.37
C GLY A 98 -0.67 13.72 32.19
N ILE A 99 0.15 14.52 31.50
CA ILE A 99 0.97 14.06 30.37
C ILE A 99 2.32 13.59 30.90
N ARG A 100 2.68 12.33 30.61
CA ARG A 100 3.97 11.73 30.99
C ARG A 100 4.44 10.80 29.89
N ASN A 101 5.59 11.09 29.30
CA ASN A 101 6.23 10.20 28.33
C ASN A 101 6.98 9.08 29.05
N VAL A 102 6.71 7.82 28.69
CA VAL A 102 7.47 6.68 29.21
C VAL A 102 8.35 6.05 28.12
N PRO A 103 9.51 5.46 28.46
CA PRO A 103 10.34 4.79 27.47
C PRO A 103 9.65 3.60 26.80
N TYR A 104 9.92 3.40 25.51
CA TYR A 104 9.55 2.19 24.76
C TYR A 104 10.11 0.94 25.45
N LEU A 105 9.30 -0.14 25.47
CA LEU A 105 9.57 -1.39 26.20
C LEU A 105 9.72 -1.28 27.73
N SER A 106 9.42 -0.12 28.33
CA SER A 106 9.30 -0.02 29.78
C SER A 106 8.12 -0.85 30.32
N ALA A 107 8.12 -1.14 31.62
CA ALA A 107 7.01 -1.85 32.27
C ALA A 107 5.66 -1.15 32.06
N ASP A 108 5.63 0.19 32.14
CA ASP A 108 4.42 0.99 31.91
C ASP A 108 3.92 0.85 30.45
N PHE A 109 4.84 0.85 29.48
CA PHE A 109 4.49 0.64 28.07
C PHE A 109 3.95 -0.77 27.80
N LEU A 110 4.65 -1.81 28.27
CA LEU A 110 4.23 -3.20 28.08
C LEU A 110 2.89 -3.50 28.79
N ASP A 111 2.64 -2.87 29.94
CA ASP A 111 1.36 -2.95 30.64
C ASP A 111 0.22 -2.25 29.85
N ALA A 112 0.49 -1.15 29.16
CA ALA A 112 -0.45 -0.53 28.23
C ALA A 112 -0.77 -1.43 27.03
N VAL A 113 0.25 -2.09 26.44
CA VAL A 113 0.07 -3.08 25.36
C VAL A 113 -0.81 -4.23 25.82
N ARG A 114 -0.54 -4.81 27.01
CA ARG A 114 -1.36 -5.88 27.60
C ARG A 114 -2.81 -5.43 27.78
N PHE A 115 -3.02 -4.26 28.38
CA PHE A 115 -4.35 -3.69 28.58
C PHE A 115 -5.11 -3.55 27.26
N VAL A 116 -4.46 -3.03 26.22
CA VAL A 116 -5.05 -2.88 24.89
C VAL A 116 -5.39 -4.23 24.28
N ASN A 117 -4.49 -5.21 24.38
CA ASN A 117 -4.76 -6.56 23.89
C ASN A 117 -6.00 -7.17 24.57
N ASP A 118 -6.09 -7.08 25.89
CA ASP A 118 -7.22 -7.62 26.65
C ASP A 118 -8.55 -6.96 26.26
N LYS A 119 -8.54 -5.62 26.13
CA LYS A 119 -9.72 -4.85 25.75
C LYS A 119 -10.11 -5.03 24.29
N ALA A 120 -9.16 -5.08 23.37
CA ALA A 120 -9.45 -5.34 21.97
C ALA A 120 -10.13 -6.71 21.79
N HIS A 121 -9.65 -7.75 22.48
CA HIS A 121 -10.33 -9.05 22.49
C HIS A 121 -11.73 -9.01 23.10
N GLN A 122 -11.93 -8.29 24.22
CA GLN A 122 -13.27 -8.09 24.81
C GLN A 122 -14.23 -7.41 23.82
N HIS A 123 -13.70 -6.52 22.99
CA HIS A 123 -14.48 -5.73 22.04
C HIS A 123 -14.48 -6.30 20.62
N GLY A 124 -13.82 -7.44 20.36
CA GLY A 124 -13.77 -8.07 19.03
C GLY A 124 -13.02 -7.24 17.97
N LEU A 125 -11.97 -6.53 18.36
CA LEU A 125 -11.10 -5.76 17.46
C LEU A 125 -9.81 -6.52 17.16
N LEU A 126 -9.36 -6.48 15.91
CA LEU A 126 -8.04 -6.96 15.52
C LEU A 126 -6.95 -6.01 16.04
N VAL A 127 -5.85 -6.58 16.52
CA VAL A 127 -4.67 -5.83 16.96
C VAL A 127 -3.47 -6.29 16.16
N ASP A 128 -2.85 -5.37 15.45
CA ASP A 128 -1.52 -5.56 14.87
C ASP A 128 -0.47 -4.79 15.68
N MET A 129 0.78 -5.26 15.65
CA MET A 129 1.90 -4.63 16.36
C MET A 129 3.11 -4.53 15.45
N THR A 130 3.64 -3.32 15.28
CA THR A 130 4.95 -3.16 14.66
C THR A 130 6.04 -3.59 15.64
N LEU A 131 7.00 -4.41 15.19
CA LEU A 131 8.07 -4.92 16.07
C LEU A 131 9.22 -3.92 16.24
N ALA A 132 8.91 -2.62 16.15
CA ALA A 132 9.84 -1.54 16.41
C ALA A 132 9.05 -0.31 16.87
N SER A 133 9.77 0.74 17.25
CA SER A 133 9.21 2.08 17.31
C SER A 133 9.72 2.87 16.10
N GLY A 134 8.80 3.47 15.34
CA GLY A 134 9.15 4.04 14.05
C GLY A 134 9.67 2.97 13.08
N TRP A 135 10.55 3.35 12.16
CA TRP A 135 11.07 2.44 11.11
C TRP A 135 12.39 2.94 10.51
N PRO A 136 13.17 2.11 9.79
CA PRO A 136 13.10 0.64 9.79
C PRO A 136 13.43 0.05 11.18
N TYR A 137 13.35 -1.27 11.30
CA TYR A 137 13.68 -1.95 12.56
C TYR A 137 15.08 -1.61 13.06
N GLY A 138 15.17 -1.30 14.35
CA GLY A 138 16.41 -0.92 15.00
C GLY A 138 16.16 -0.48 16.44
N GLY A 139 17.15 0.15 17.05
CA GLY A 139 17.05 0.68 18.42
C GLY A 139 18.38 0.67 19.16
N PRO A 140 18.36 0.99 20.47
CA PRO A 140 19.58 1.13 21.28
C PRO A 140 20.33 -0.20 21.50
N HIS A 141 19.66 -1.34 21.30
CA HIS A 141 20.26 -2.67 21.39
C HIS A 141 21.10 -3.03 20.16
N VAL A 142 20.94 -2.31 19.04
CA VAL A 142 21.71 -2.57 17.81
C VAL A 142 23.11 -2.00 17.97
N SER A 143 24.10 -2.89 18.06
CA SER A 143 25.51 -2.51 18.12
C SER A 143 25.98 -1.89 16.80
N ALA A 144 27.11 -1.17 16.81
CA ALA A 144 27.71 -0.66 15.58
C ALA A 144 28.06 -1.78 14.59
N GLN A 145 28.36 -3.00 15.07
CA GLN A 145 28.66 -4.18 14.25
C GLN A 145 27.41 -4.80 13.62
N GLU A 146 26.23 -4.55 14.18
CA GLU A 146 24.95 -5.08 13.67
C GLU A 146 24.14 -4.03 12.93
N ALA A 147 24.61 -2.79 12.92
CA ALA A 147 24.03 -1.72 12.13
C ALA A 147 24.16 -2.00 10.63
N ALA A 148 23.19 -1.50 9.86
CA ALA A 148 23.16 -1.62 8.41
C ALA A 148 24.52 -1.29 7.75
N GLY A 149 24.97 -2.18 6.87
CA GLY A 149 26.30 -2.13 6.26
C GLY A 149 26.33 -1.39 4.93
N ARG A 150 27.45 -0.73 4.66
CA ARG A 150 27.76 -0.16 3.35
C ARG A 150 29.24 -0.34 2.99
N VAL A 151 29.57 -0.28 1.70
CA VAL A 151 30.95 -0.05 1.26
C VAL A 151 31.18 1.43 1.05
N ARG A 152 32.23 1.98 1.67
CA ARG A 152 32.72 3.33 1.35
C ARG A 152 34.02 3.27 0.57
N GLN A 153 34.18 4.21 -0.36
CA GLN A 153 35.38 4.39 -1.15
C GLN A 153 36.22 5.55 -0.58
N HIS A 154 37.52 5.34 -0.47
CA HIS A 154 38.50 6.40 -0.18
C HIS A 154 39.52 6.44 -1.32
N VAL A 155 39.75 7.63 -1.89
CA VAL A 155 40.69 7.82 -3.00
C VAL A 155 41.81 8.74 -2.54
N ALA A 156 43.05 8.28 -2.70
CA ALA A 156 44.25 9.03 -2.33
C ALA A 156 45.16 9.22 -3.55
N ALA A 157 45.73 10.43 -3.67
CA ALA A 157 46.68 10.74 -4.71
C ALA A 157 47.99 9.96 -4.51
N LEU A 158 48.56 9.48 -5.60
CA LEU A 158 49.89 8.86 -5.69
C LEU A 158 50.70 9.59 -6.78
N PRO A 159 51.34 10.72 -6.47
CA PRO A 159 52.15 11.45 -7.43
C PRO A 159 53.29 10.61 -8.01
N ALA A 160 53.79 10.99 -9.18
CA ALA A 160 54.98 10.40 -9.77
C ALA A 160 56.14 10.33 -8.75
N GLY A 161 56.82 9.19 -8.70
CA GLY A 161 57.91 8.91 -7.76
C GLY A 161 57.48 8.57 -6.32
N ALA A 162 56.19 8.63 -5.97
CA ALA A 162 55.72 8.29 -4.63
C ALA A 162 55.99 6.80 -4.29
N THR A 163 56.52 6.55 -3.10
CA THR A 163 56.85 5.21 -2.57
C THR A 163 55.90 4.74 -1.47
N SER A 164 54.97 5.58 -1.02
CA SER A 164 53.94 5.20 -0.06
C SER A 164 52.72 6.13 -0.13
N VAL A 165 51.56 5.63 0.32
CA VAL A 165 50.30 6.39 0.45
C VAL A 165 49.70 6.20 1.84
N ALA A 166 49.04 7.21 2.39
CA ALA A 166 48.36 7.07 3.68
C ALA A 166 47.22 6.04 3.58
N LEU A 167 47.10 5.18 4.59
CA LEU A 167 45.94 4.32 4.73
C LEU A 167 44.74 5.15 5.22
N PRO A 168 43.51 4.83 4.78
CA PRO A 168 42.32 5.46 5.34
C PRO A 168 42.19 5.10 6.83
N SER A 169 41.70 6.03 7.64
CA SER A 169 41.27 5.71 9.01
C SER A 169 40.19 4.63 8.97
N ILE A 170 40.33 3.60 9.80
CA ILE A 170 39.37 2.50 9.96
C ILE A 170 38.71 2.67 11.33
N MET A 171 37.41 2.94 11.33
CA MET A 171 36.63 3.14 12.55
C MET A 171 36.17 1.80 13.15
N SER A 172 35.63 1.83 14.37
CA SER A 172 35.04 0.63 14.98
C SER A 172 33.90 0.07 14.11
N GLY A 173 33.94 -1.23 13.84
CA GLY A 173 33.00 -1.90 12.95
C GLY A 173 33.32 -1.75 11.45
N GLU A 174 34.44 -1.10 11.08
CA GLU A 174 34.91 -1.03 9.70
C GLU A 174 36.03 -2.03 9.40
N LYS A 175 36.17 -2.42 8.13
CA LYS A 175 37.24 -3.31 7.66
C LYS A 175 37.69 -2.93 6.26
N LEU A 176 39.01 -2.79 6.05
CA LEU A 176 39.56 -2.63 4.70
C LEU A 176 39.32 -3.91 3.90
N LEU A 177 38.60 -3.80 2.78
CA LEU A 177 38.26 -4.91 1.89
C LEU A 177 39.35 -5.15 0.85
N GLY A 178 39.77 -4.07 0.20
CA GLY A 178 40.78 -4.12 -0.86
C GLY A 178 41.30 -2.76 -1.23
N THR A 179 42.53 -2.77 -1.75
CA THR A 179 43.22 -1.58 -2.24
C THR A 179 43.57 -1.77 -3.70
N PHE A 180 43.39 -0.72 -4.50
CA PHE A 180 43.63 -0.75 -5.92
C PHE A 180 44.45 0.46 -6.35
N VAL A 181 45.38 0.26 -7.28
CA VAL A 181 46.23 1.33 -7.82
C VAL A 181 46.13 1.37 -9.34
N GLY A 182 46.14 2.57 -9.91
CA GLY A 182 46.21 2.79 -11.35
C GLY A 182 46.37 4.26 -11.70
N ALA A 183 46.56 4.55 -12.99
CA ALA A 183 46.74 5.91 -13.49
C ALA A 183 45.50 6.80 -13.26
N GLY A 184 45.73 8.07 -12.95
CA GLY A 184 44.68 9.06 -12.72
C GLY A 184 44.95 9.97 -11.54
N ASP A 185 43.97 10.79 -11.19
CA ASP A 185 43.96 11.67 -10.03
C ASP A 185 42.70 11.46 -9.16
N VAL A 186 42.66 12.11 -7.99
CA VAL A 186 41.58 11.94 -7.01
C VAL A 186 40.18 12.33 -7.52
N LYS A 187 40.10 13.11 -8.60
CA LYS A 187 38.85 13.51 -9.26
C LYS A 187 38.53 12.65 -10.48
N SER A 188 39.53 12.06 -11.14
CA SER A 188 39.37 11.32 -12.39
C SER A 188 40.33 10.13 -12.50
N PHE A 189 39.76 8.92 -12.54
CA PHE A 189 40.50 7.68 -12.82
C PHE A 189 39.61 6.69 -13.57
N ASP A 190 40.24 5.81 -14.36
CA ASP A 190 39.57 4.70 -15.05
C ASP A 190 39.56 3.46 -14.15
N ALA A 191 38.40 3.15 -13.57
CA ALA A 191 38.25 2.04 -12.63
C ALA A 191 38.48 0.67 -13.30
N SER A 192 38.35 0.55 -14.62
CA SER A 192 38.63 -0.69 -15.35
C SER A 192 40.14 -0.99 -15.48
N ARG A 193 40.97 0.02 -15.29
CA ARG A 193 42.44 -0.08 -15.34
C ARG A 193 43.09 -0.21 -13.96
N LEU A 194 42.32 -0.04 -12.89
CA LEU A 194 42.79 -0.26 -11.54
C LEU A 194 43.23 -1.73 -11.35
N ARG A 195 44.30 -1.93 -10.59
CA ARG A 195 44.83 -3.26 -10.25
C ARG A 195 44.92 -3.40 -8.74
N GLN A 196 44.50 -4.56 -8.24
CA GLN A 196 44.55 -4.84 -6.81
C GLN A 196 46.00 -4.81 -6.33
N ALA A 197 46.25 -4.13 -5.22
CA ALA A 197 47.54 -4.01 -4.57
C ALA A 197 47.50 -4.66 -3.19
N ALA A 198 48.57 -5.39 -2.85
CA ALA A 198 48.75 -5.90 -1.50
C ALA A 198 49.06 -4.74 -0.54
N VAL A 199 48.49 -4.79 0.66
CA VAL A 199 48.74 -3.79 1.69
C VAL A 199 49.92 -4.23 2.54
N THR A 200 51.07 -3.59 2.32
CA THR A 200 52.23 -3.67 3.24
C THR A 200 52.25 -2.40 4.07
N GLU A 201 51.78 -2.50 5.31
CA GLU A 201 51.69 -1.34 6.20
C GLU A 201 53.06 -0.94 6.78
N LEU A 202 53.35 0.36 6.73
CA LEU A 202 54.51 1.03 7.28
C LEU A 202 54.01 2.27 8.05
N ALA A 203 53.76 2.10 9.35
CA ALA A 203 53.33 3.18 10.26
C ALA A 203 52.11 3.98 9.74
N GLY A 204 50.98 3.31 9.46
CA GLY A 204 49.76 3.96 8.95
C GLY A 204 49.80 4.36 7.47
N ARG A 205 50.83 3.93 6.73
CA ARG A 205 50.95 4.10 5.27
C ARG A 205 51.08 2.76 4.59
N MET A 206 50.64 2.65 3.35
CA MET A 206 50.89 1.49 2.48
C MET A 206 52.11 1.77 1.60
N ALA A 207 53.06 0.84 1.55
CA ALA A 207 54.15 0.89 0.58
C ALA A 207 53.63 0.71 -0.86
N VAL A 208 54.16 1.49 -1.81
CA VAL A 208 53.86 1.34 -3.24
C VAL A 208 55.15 1.40 -4.06
N ALA A 209 55.20 0.68 -5.18
CA ALA A 209 56.29 0.83 -6.14
C ALA A 209 56.24 2.21 -6.80
N PRO A 210 57.37 2.94 -6.93
CA PRO A 210 57.40 4.23 -7.63
C PRO A 210 57.05 4.05 -9.11
N ALA A 211 56.43 5.07 -9.70
CA ALA A 211 56.11 5.14 -11.13
C ALA A 211 56.40 6.54 -11.66
N ASN A 212 56.62 6.67 -12.97
CA ASN A 212 56.96 7.95 -13.62
C ASN A 212 55.72 8.81 -13.94
N GLU A 213 54.53 8.35 -13.57
CA GLU A 213 53.26 9.02 -13.83
C GLU A 213 52.43 9.12 -12.54
N ASP A 214 51.49 10.06 -12.53
CA ASP A 214 50.53 10.21 -11.45
C ASP A 214 49.52 9.06 -11.45
N ARG A 215 49.24 8.57 -10.25
CA ARG A 215 48.33 7.47 -9.98
C ARG A 215 47.37 7.84 -8.86
N VAL A 216 46.41 6.96 -8.63
CA VAL A 216 45.57 6.93 -7.43
C VAL A 216 45.68 5.61 -6.72
N ALA A 217 45.54 5.64 -5.39
CA ALA A 217 45.17 4.50 -4.58
C ALA A 217 43.69 4.61 -4.20
N VAL A 218 42.91 3.59 -4.53
CA VAL A 218 41.48 3.49 -4.20
C VAL A 218 41.31 2.38 -3.18
N PHE A 219 40.80 2.74 -2.01
CA PHE A 219 40.53 1.83 -0.90
C PHE A 219 39.02 1.61 -0.78
N TYR A 220 38.61 0.35 -0.73
CA TYR A 220 37.22 -0.04 -0.42
C TYR A 220 37.16 -0.53 1.01
N VAL A 221 36.29 0.08 1.81
CA VAL A 221 36.17 -0.20 3.25
C VAL A 221 34.72 -0.61 3.52
N ALA A 222 34.54 -1.82 4.08
CA ALA A 222 33.28 -2.21 4.69
C ALA A 222 33.04 -1.31 5.89
N SER A 223 31.87 -0.69 5.93
CA SER A 223 31.50 0.37 6.85
C SER A 223 30.02 0.22 7.22
N ARG A 224 29.52 1.17 8.02
CA ARG A 224 28.13 1.24 8.46
C ARG A 224 27.46 2.45 7.85
N THR A 225 26.16 2.36 7.57
CA THR A 225 25.39 3.50 7.07
C THR A 225 25.30 4.61 8.12
N GLY A 226 25.32 4.24 9.41
CA GLY A 226 25.10 5.14 10.53
C GLY A 226 23.65 5.59 10.67
N GLN A 227 22.73 5.02 9.87
CA GLN A 227 21.32 5.37 9.88
C GLN A 227 20.71 5.12 11.26
N GLN A 228 20.03 6.13 11.79
CA GLN A 228 19.22 6.02 13.00
C GLN A 228 17.78 5.66 12.64
N VAL A 229 17.10 4.95 13.53
CA VAL A 229 15.66 4.67 13.42
C VAL A 229 14.89 5.99 13.25
N LYS A 230 14.03 6.07 12.23
CA LYS A 230 13.20 7.25 11.97
C LYS A 230 12.06 7.29 12.97
N ARG A 231 11.69 8.50 13.42
CA ARG A 231 10.50 8.75 14.25
C ARG A 231 10.45 7.98 15.58
N ALA A 232 11.59 7.51 16.09
CA ALA A 232 11.68 6.72 17.31
C ALA A 232 11.00 7.38 18.53
N ALA A 233 10.24 6.59 19.28
CA ALA A 233 9.73 6.91 20.61
C ALA A 233 10.88 7.12 21.61
N LEU A 234 10.55 7.67 22.77
CA LEU A 234 11.51 7.83 23.87
C LEU A 234 12.12 6.47 24.23
N GLY A 235 13.45 6.36 24.26
CA GLY A 235 14.15 5.12 24.61
C GLY A 235 14.28 4.11 23.46
N ALA A 236 13.75 4.40 22.27
CA ALA A 236 13.91 3.55 21.08
C ALA A 236 14.96 4.08 20.09
N GLU A 237 15.75 5.06 20.49
CA GLU A 237 16.76 5.68 19.65
C GLU A 237 17.96 4.75 19.44
N GLY A 238 18.44 4.63 18.21
CA GLY A 238 19.64 3.85 17.90
C GLY A 238 19.76 3.50 16.43
N PHE A 239 20.73 2.64 16.11
CA PHE A 239 21.02 2.24 14.74
C PHE A 239 19.89 1.37 14.15
N VAL A 240 19.68 1.53 12.84
CA VAL A 240 18.91 0.58 12.04
C VAL A 240 19.71 -0.71 11.89
N LEU A 241 19.07 -1.86 12.13
CA LEU A 241 19.72 -3.17 12.05
C LEU A 241 20.03 -3.56 10.59
N ASP A 242 21.10 -4.33 10.40
CA ASP A 242 21.45 -4.91 9.11
C ASP A 242 20.48 -6.02 8.71
N HIS A 243 19.56 -5.71 7.79
CA HIS A 243 18.56 -6.65 7.28
C HIS A 243 19.19 -7.77 6.41
N LEU A 244 20.48 -7.70 6.11
CA LEU A 244 21.23 -8.78 5.44
C LEU A 244 21.96 -9.70 6.43
N SER A 245 21.87 -9.41 7.74
CA SER A 245 22.51 -10.18 8.82
C SER A 245 21.47 -10.96 9.61
N ARG A 246 21.60 -12.30 9.61
CA ARG A 246 20.72 -13.17 10.39
C ARG A 246 20.86 -12.89 11.90
N LYS A 247 22.09 -12.66 12.36
CA LYS A 247 22.36 -12.37 13.76
C LYS A 247 21.67 -11.09 14.21
N ALA A 248 21.74 -10.02 13.40
CA ALA A 248 21.13 -8.74 13.75
C ALA A 248 19.60 -8.86 13.90
N LEU A 249 18.93 -9.67 13.05
CA LEU A 249 17.51 -9.97 13.22
C LEU A 249 17.26 -10.78 14.50
N ASP A 250 17.99 -11.87 14.73
CA ASP A 250 17.76 -12.73 15.91
C ASP A 250 17.91 -11.95 17.23
N ASP A 251 18.93 -11.09 17.33
CA ASP A 251 19.13 -10.20 18.49
C ASP A 251 18.00 -9.18 18.62
N HIS A 252 17.48 -8.64 17.50
CA HIS A 252 16.33 -7.72 17.52
C HIS A 252 15.03 -8.42 17.94
N LEU A 253 14.77 -9.64 17.45
CA LEU A 253 13.64 -10.45 17.89
C LEU A 253 13.71 -10.69 19.41
N GLN A 254 14.89 -11.03 19.93
CA GLN A 254 15.08 -11.26 21.36
C GLN A 254 14.91 -10.00 22.21
N ALA A 255 15.40 -8.85 21.73
CA ALA A 255 15.40 -7.60 22.48
C ALA A 255 14.07 -6.84 22.41
N VAL A 256 13.32 -6.98 21.31
CA VAL A 256 12.11 -6.19 21.03
C VAL A 256 10.89 -7.08 20.89
N ALA A 257 10.94 -8.05 19.98
CA ALA A 257 9.76 -8.83 19.63
C ALA A 257 9.30 -9.75 20.75
N GLU A 258 10.23 -10.42 21.46
CA GLU A 258 9.93 -11.29 22.60
C GLU A 258 9.26 -10.50 23.76
N PRO A 259 9.79 -9.36 24.26
CA PRO A 259 9.08 -8.55 25.26
C PRO A 259 7.70 -8.06 24.82
N LEU A 260 7.55 -7.65 23.55
CA LEU A 260 6.24 -7.26 23.02
C LEU A 260 5.26 -8.43 23.06
N LEU A 261 5.64 -9.60 22.53
CA LEU A 261 4.77 -10.77 22.49
C LEU A 261 4.43 -11.27 23.91
N GLN A 262 5.36 -11.20 24.85
CA GLN A 262 5.06 -11.49 26.26
C GLN A 262 3.99 -10.55 26.84
N ALA A 263 3.92 -9.30 26.40
CA ALA A 263 2.87 -8.37 26.83
C ALA A 263 1.48 -8.77 26.28
N PHE A 264 1.41 -9.45 25.13
CA PHE A 264 0.18 -10.01 24.59
C PHE A 264 -0.29 -11.28 25.35
N GLY A 265 0.61 -11.96 26.06
CA GLY A 265 0.29 -13.19 26.81
C GLY A 265 -0.12 -14.34 25.89
N ASP A 266 -1.10 -15.14 26.31
CA ASP A 266 -1.54 -16.34 25.56
C ASP A 266 -2.41 -16.01 24.32
N ARG A 267 -2.65 -14.73 24.04
CA ARG A 267 -3.44 -14.24 22.90
C ARG A 267 -2.59 -13.29 22.06
N PRO A 268 -1.78 -13.81 21.13
CA PRO A 268 -0.88 -12.99 20.31
C PRO A 268 -1.68 -12.01 19.42
N PRO A 269 -1.04 -10.95 18.91
CA PRO A 269 -1.70 -10.04 17.97
C PRO A 269 -2.12 -10.80 16.70
N HIS A 270 -3.10 -10.24 15.98
CA HIS A 270 -3.52 -10.77 14.67
C HIS A 270 -2.35 -10.82 13.69
N ALA A 271 -1.56 -9.75 13.60
CA ALA A 271 -0.31 -9.73 12.85
C ALA A 271 0.78 -8.89 13.54
N VAL A 272 2.02 -9.19 13.22
CA VAL A 272 3.17 -8.32 13.44
C VAL A 272 3.56 -7.65 12.13
N PHE A 273 4.01 -6.40 12.19
CA PHE A 273 4.21 -5.57 11.01
C PHE A 273 5.64 -5.07 10.84
N SER A 274 6.22 -5.28 9.64
CA SER A 274 7.39 -4.56 9.14
C SER A 274 6.95 -3.53 8.10
N ASP A 275 7.22 -2.26 8.39
CA ASP A 275 7.04 -1.14 7.47
C ASP A 275 7.92 -1.30 6.21
N SER A 276 7.76 -0.37 5.27
CA SER A 276 8.52 -0.25 4.05
C SER A 276 10.03 -0.37 4.33
N LEU A 277 10.72 -1.11 3.48
CA LEU A 277 12.16 -1.33 3.67
C LEU A 277 12.88 -0.03 3.29
N GLU A 278 13.33 0.71 4.29
CA GLU A 278 13.99 2.01 4.12
C GLU A 278 15.38 2.05 4.77
N VAL A 279 16.14 0.96 4.62
CA VAL A 279 17.52 0.84 5.13
C VAL A 279 18.48 1.58 4.19
N TYR A 280 18.36 2.91 4.14
CA TYR A 280 19.04 3.75 3.17
C TYR A 280 20.56 3.59 3.17
N ASN A 281 21.13 3.64 1.97
CA ASN A 281 22.57 3.45 1.71
C ASN A 281 23.10 2.07 2.03
N THR A 282 22.25 1.09 2.35
CA THR A 282 22.69 -0.28 2.55
C THR A 282 23.10 -0.91 1.23
N ASP A 283 24.27 -1.55 1.22
CA ASP A 283 24.73 -2.36 0.09
C ASP A 283 25.64 -3.52 0.51
N TRP A 284 25.83 -3.72 1.82
CA TRP A 284 26.86 -4.59 2.37
C TRP A 284 26.42 -5.31 3.64
N THR A 285 27.00 -6.49 3.85
CA THR A 285 27.07 -7.18 5.14
C THR A 285 28.42 -7.89 5.25
N ASP A 286 28.89 -8.19 6.47
CA ASP A 286 30.29 -8.56 6.72
C ASP A 286 30.77 -9.82 5.98
N ASP A 287 29.86 -10.74 5.66
CA ASP A 287 30.14 -11.96 4.92
C ASP A 287 29.75 -11.91 3.44
N LEU A 288 29.42 -10.72 2.90
CA LEU A 288 28.94 -10.56 1.52
C LEU A 288 29.89 -11.16 0.48
N LEU A 289 31.21 -10.97 0.60
CA LEU A 289 32.17 -11.54 -0.37
C LEU A 289 32.16 -13.08 -0.37
N ALA A 290 32.02 -13.68 0.81
CA ALA A 290 31.98 -15.13 0.95
C ALA A 290 30.67 -15.69 0.35
N GLU A 291 29.55 -15.06 0.68
CA GLU A 291 28.24 -15.43 0.15
C GLU A 291 28.14 -15.20 -1.36
N PHE A 292 28.66 -14.08 -1.86
CA PHE A 292 28.74 -13.79 -3.28
C PHE A 292 29.53 -14.89 -4.00
N LYS A 293 30.74 -15.22 -3.53
CA LYS A 293 31.56 -16.26 -4.15
C LYS A 293 30.86 -17.61 -4.16
N ARG A 294 30.20 -17.97 -3.06
CA ARG A 294 29.44 -19.21 -2.93
C ARG A 294 28.27 -19.28 -3.91
N ARG A 295 27.56 -18.18 -4.12
CA ARG A 295 26.31 -18.11 -4.90
C ARG A 295 26.52 -17.82 -6.38
N ARG A 296 27.55 -17.06 -6.72
CA ARG A 296 27.85 -16.60 -8.10
C ARG A 296 29.01 -17.37 -8.73
N GLY A 297 29.83 -18.05 -7.93
CA GLY A 297 30.91 -18.91 -8.42
C GLY A 297 32.23 -18.20 -8.73
N TYR A 298 32.36 -16.91 -8.43
CA TYR A 298 33.59 -16.14 -8.62
C TYR A 298 33.79 -15.08 -7.52
N ASP A 299 35.02 -14.58 -7.37
CA ASP A 299 35.34 -13.60 -6.33
C ASP A 299 34.95 -12.18 -6.77
N LEU A 300 34.15 -11.47 -5.97
CA LEU A 300 33.78 -10.07 -6.26
C LEU A 300 34.92 -9.09 -5.99
N LEU A 301 35.86 -9.42 -5.09
CA LEU A 301 36.87 -8.48 -4.61
C LEU A 301 37.67 -7.83 -5.76
N PRO A 302 38.23 -8.57 -6.75
CA PRO A 302 38.96 -7.98 -7.86
C PRO A 302 38.11 -7.06 -8.76
N HIS A 303 36.79 -7.21 -8.71
CA HIS A 303 35.83 -6.50 -9.55
C HIS A 303 35.13 -5.33 -8.84
N LEU A 304 35.41 -5.11 -7.54
CA LEU A 304 34.83 -4.00 -6.77
C LEU A 304 34.96 -2.64 -7.49
N PRO A 305 36.09 -2.28 -8.13
CA PRO A 305 36.16 -1.01 -8.84
C PRO A 305 35.12 -0.83 -9.94
N ALA A 306 34.93 -1.85 -10.78
CA ALA A 306 33.96 -1.81 -11.87
C ALA A 306 32.52 -1.81 -11.32
N ALA A 307 32.21 -2.70 -10.36
CA ALA A 307 30.88 -2.78 -9.75
C ALA A 307 30.48 -1.47 -9.06
N PHE A 308 31.41 -0.87 -8.31
CA PHE A 308 31.15 0.34 -7.51
C PHE A 308 31.00 1.58 -8.40
N THR A 309 31.96 1.81 -9.30
CA THR A 309 31.95 3.01 -10.16
C THR A 309 30.98 2.92 -11.34
N GLY A 310 30.62 1.70 -11.77
CA GLY A 310 29.84 1.49 -12.99
C GLY A 310 30.66 1.58 -14.27
N GLN A 311 31.99 1.71 -14.17
CA GLN A 311 32.86 1.84 -15.34
C GLN A 311 33.34 0.47 -15.84
N GLY A 312 33.44 0.34 -17.16
CA GLY A 312 33.90 -0.86 -17.85
C GLY A 312 32.75 -1.73 -18.37
N LYS A 313 33.04 -2.56 -19.36
CA LYS A 313 32.05 -3.38 -20.08
C LYS A 313 31.29 -4.36 -19.18
N ASP A 314 31.89 -4.77 -18.07
CA ASP A 314 31.34 -5.81 -17.18
C ASP A 314 30.56 -5.23 -15.99
N ALA A 315 30.61 -3.90 -15.77
CA ALA A 315 30.10 -3.27 -14.56
C ALA A 315 28.61 -3.52 -14.30
N ALA A 316 27.79 -3.46 -15.35
CA ALA A 316 26.35 -3.71 -15.26
C ALA A 316 26.04 -5.15 -14.85
N ALA A 317 26.76 -6.13 -15.39
CA ALA A 317 26.62 -7.54 -15.03
C ALA A 317 27.10 -7.84 -13.59
N LEU A 318 28.15 -7.15 -13.14
CA LEU A 318 28.65 -7.24 -11.77
C LEU A 318 27.67 -6.63 -10.76
N ARG A 319 27.08 -5.46 -11.09
CA ARG A 319 26.03 -4.82 -10.29
C ARG A 319 24.79 -5.70 -10.17
N HIS A 320 24.46 -6.39 -11.27
CA HIS A 320 23.39 -7.37 -11.24
C HIS A 320 23.64 -8.47 -10.19
N ASP A 321 24.80 -9.12 -10.27
CA ASP A 321 25.12 -10.24 -9.37
C ASP A 321 25.24 -9.78 -7.90
N TRP A 322 25.67 -8.53 -7.67
CA TRP A 322 25.67 -7.91 -6.34
C TRP A 322 24.23 -7.75 -5.83
N ALA A 323 23.34 -7.13 -6.61
CA ALA A 323 21.95 -6.90 -6.24
C ALA A 323 21.18 -8.19 -5.99
N LEU A 324 21.37 -9.20 -6.85
CA LEU A 324 20.76 -10.51 -6.70
C LEU A 324 21.25 -11.21 -5.43
N THR A 325 22.55 -11.10 -5.10
CA THR A 325 23.09 -11.65 -3.84
C THR A 325 22.41 -11.01 -2.63
N GLN A 326 22.25 -9.68 -2.62
CA GLN A 326 21.54 -8.99 -1.52
C GLN A 326 20.07 -9.42 -1.42
N THR A 327 19.38 -9.60 -2.55
CA THR A 327 17.99 -10.08 -2.58
C THR A 327 17.86 -11.47 -1.97
N GLU A 328 18.76 -12.39 -2.31
CA GLU A 328 18.78 -13.72 -1.72
C GLU A 328 19.05 -13.67 -0.21
N LEU A 329 19.95 -12.78 0.24
CA LEU A 329 20.28 -12.63 1.66
C LEU A 329 19.13 -12.04 2.48
N VAL A 330 18.47 -10.96 2.03
CA VAL A 330 17.31 -10.41 2.78
C VAL A 330 16.16 -11.43 2.83
N ASN A 331 15.94 -12.18 1.75
CA ASN A 331 14.94 -13.25 1.71
C ASN A 331 15.24 -14.35 2.73
N GLU A 332 16.49 -14.83 2.79
CA GLU A 332 16.91 -15.92 3.66
C GLU A 332 17.09 -15.51 5.13
N ARG A 333 17.53 -14.27 5.38
CA ARG A 333 18.00 -13.82 6.70
C ARG A 333 17.05 -12.87 7.40
N TYR A 334 16.18 -12.18 6.68
CA TYR A 334 15.20 -11.25 7.24
C TYR A 334 13.76 -11.73 7.06
N LEU A 335 13.28 -11.84 5.82
CA LEU A 335 11.86 -12.11 5.56
C LEU A 335 11.44 -13.52 5.99
N THR A 336 12.18 -14.56 5.60
CA THR A 336 11.84 -15.94 5.96
C THR A 336 11.89 -16.16 7.48
N PRO A 337 12.98 -15.79 8.19
CA PRO A 337 13.06 -16.05 9.63
C PRO A 337 12.08 -15.22 10.46
N LEU A 338 11.76 -13.99 10.04
CA LEU A 338 10.75 -13.17 10.70
C LEU A 338 9.35 -13.78 10.55
N ASN A 339 9.03 -14.28 9.35
CA ASN A 339 7.77 -15.00 9.11
C ASN A 339 7.69 -16.31 9.91
N ASP A 340 8.79 -17.08 9.96
CA ASP A 340 8.87 -18.30 10.76
C ASP A 340 8.72 -18.02 12.26
N TRP A 341 9.34 -16.93 12.74
CA TRP A 341 9.17 -16.46 14.12
C TRP A 341 7.71 -16.07 14.39
N ALA A 342 7.06 -15.33 13.50
CA ALA A 342 5.64 -14.95 13.65
C ALA A 342 4.73 -16.18 13.75
N ARG A 343 4.90 -17.14 12.83
CA ARG A 343 4.13 -18.40 12.82
C ARG A 343 4.36 -19.23 14.08
N LYS A 344 5.61 -19.31 14.56
CA LYS A 344 5.95 -20.00 15.81
C LYS A 344 5.22 -19.40 17.02
N HIS A 345 4.93 -18.09 16.99
CA HIS A 345 4.20 -17.38 18.04
C HIS A 345 2.69 -17.30 17.81
N GLY A 346 2.15 -18.01 16.80
CA GLY A 346 0.71 -18.02 16.53
C GLY A 346 0.17 -16.69 15.98
N THR A 347 1.03 -15.84 15.42
CA THR A 347 0.66 -14.59 14.72
C THR A 347 1.05 -14.67 13.25
N ARG A 348 0.75 -13.62 12.49
CA ARG A 348 1.02 -13.49 11.04
C ARG A 348 2.05 -12.42 10.80
N PHE A 349 2.88 -12.57 9.77
CA PHE A 349 3.77 -11.50 9.35
C PHE A 349 3.14 -10.67 8.22
N ARG A 350 2.87 -9.39 8.51
CA ARG A 350 2.49 -8.37 7.54
C ARG A 350 3.71 -7.53 7.17
N SER A 351 3.89 -7.25 5.88
CA SER A 351 5.10 -6.56 5.42
C SER A 351 4.87 -5.73 4.15
N GLN A 352 5.39 -4.51 4.18
CA GLN A 352 5.60 -3.70 2.98
C GLN A 352 6.92 -4.10 2.31
N THR A 353 6.86 -5.13 1.46
CA THR A 353 8.05 -5.77 0.87
C THR A 353 8.47 -5.11 -0.44
N TYR A 354 8.97 -3.88 -0.34
CA TYR A 354 9.57 -3.07 -1.40
C TYR A 354 10.59 -2.10 -0.78
N GLY A 355 11.47 -1.49 -1.59
CA GLY A 355 12.48 -0.54 -1.11
C GLY A 355 13.90 -1.14 -0.96
N GLN A 356 14.58 -0.77 0.13
CA GLN A 356 16.00 -1.07 0.44
C GLN A 356 16.11 -1.78 1.82
N PRO A 357 16.81 -2.93 1.95
CA PRO A 357 17.65 -3.59 0.95
C PRO A 357 16.86 -4.20 -0.20
N VAL A 358 17.58 -4.62 -1.24
CA VAL A 358 17.01 -5.09 -2.51
C VAL A 358 16.01 -6.23 -2.30
N VAL A 359 14.75 -6.01 -2.64
CA VAL A 359 13.71 -7.04 -2.73
C VAL A 359 13.01 -6.97 -4.09
N THR A 360 12.36 -8.07 -4.48
CA THR A 360 11.58 -8.20 -5.72
C THR A 360 10.10 -8.41 -5.42
N MET A 361 9.24 -8.37 -6.44
CA MET A 361 7.81 -8.65 -6.25
C MET A 361 7.61 -10.04 -5.65
N SER A 362 8.40 -11.01 -6.13
CA SER A 362 8.43 -12.36 -5.59
C SER A 362 8.95 -12.46 -4.16
N SER A 363 9.59 -11.45 -3.59
CA SER A 363 9.93 -11.50 -2.15
C SER A 363 8.68 -11.52 -1.26
N ASN A 364 7.52 -11.04 -1.75
CA ASN A 364 6.24 -11.10 -1.04
C ASN A 364 5.68 -12.53 -0.82
N ARG A 365 6.16 -13.59 -1.50
CA ARG A 365 5.75 -14.97 -1.14
C ARG A 365 6.21 -15.38 0.26
N LEU A 366 7.20 -14.68 0.83
CA LEU A 366 7.78 -14.96 2.14
C LEU A 366 6.98 -14.41 3.32
N VAL A 367 5.94 -13.62 3.06
CA VAL A 367 5.14 -13.00 4.12
C VAL A 367 3.71 -13.53 4.09
N ASP A 368 3.03 -13.53 5.23
CA ASP A 368 1.66 -14.05 5.33
C ASP A 368 0.65 -13.05 4.77
N LEU A 369 0.84 -11.76 5.03
CA LEU A 369 -0.02 -10.66 4.60
C LEU A 369 0.81 -9.61 3.82
N PRO A 370 0.86 -9.69 2.49
CA PRO A 370 1.51 -8.65 1.69
C PRO A 370 0.80 -7.30 1.85
N GLU A 371 1.58 -6.23 2.03
CA GLU A 371 1.06 -4.88 2.13
C GLU A 371 1.70 -3.96 1.07
N GLY A 372 0.88 -3.18 0.38
CA GLY A 372 1.31 -2.13 -0.53
C GLY A 372 1.11 -0.73 0.04
N GLU A 373 1.36 0.30 -0.78
CA GLU A 373 0.97 1.68 -0.50
C GLU A 373 0.81 2.48 -1.80
N GLY A 374 0.15 3.63 -1.70
CA GLY A 374 0.12 4.63 -2.77
C GLY A 374 -1.01 4.48 -3.81
N PRO A 375 -1.63 5.59 -4.25
CA PRO A 375 -2.83 5.55 -5.09
C PRO A 375 -2.56 5.62 -6.61
N GLN A 376 -1.36 5.28 -7.07
CA GLN A 376 -0.91 5.42 -8.46
C GLN A 376 -1.55 4.38 -9.40
N PHE A 377 -2.88 4.38 -9.54
CA PHE A 377 -3.64 3.42 -10.34
C PHE A 377 -3.16 3.33 -11.80
N ARG A 378 -2.79 4.46 -12.42
CA ARG A 378 -2.37 4.52 -13.84
C ARG A 378 -0.86 4.48 -14.05
N ALA A 379 -0.07 4.18 -13.03
CA ALA A 379 1.38 4.03 -13.14
C ALA A 379 1.86 2.79 -12.38
N PHE A 380 3.17 2.59 -12.33
CA PHE A 380 3.76 1.65 -11.38
C PHE A 380 3.43 2.08 -9.95
N SER A 381 3.13 1.08 -9.09
CA SER A 381 2.76 1.33 -7.71
C SER A 381 3.14 0.16 -6.82
N PHE A 382 3.49 0.46 -5.57
CA PHE A 382 3.73 -0.55 -4.54
C PHE A 382 2.43 -1.27 -4.15
N THR A 383 1.28 -0.59 -4.28
CA THR A 383 -0.04 -1.22 -4.20
C THR A 383 -0.19 -2.38 -5.18
N ARG A 384 0.04 -2.16 -6.48
CA ARG A 384 -0.11 -3.22 -7.48
C ARG A 384 0.98 -4.28 -7.35
N TRP A 385 2.17 -3.93 -6.88
CA TRP A 385 3.23 -4.87 -6.52
C TRP A 385 2.77 -5.90 -5.48
N ALA A 386 2.15 -5.45 -4.38
CA ALA A 386 1.62 -6.34 -3.35
C ALA A 386 0.41 -7.17 -3.84
N THR A 387 -0.51 -6.57 -4.60
CA THR A 387 -1.71 -7.27 -5.08
C THR A 387 -1.38 -8.31 -6.13
N SER A 388 -0.46 -8.02 -7.04
CA SER A 388 0.03 -8.98 -8.03
C SER A 388 0.68 -10.19 -7.36
N ALA A 389 1.52 -9.95 -6.34
CA ALA A 389 2.09 -11.04 -5.55
C ALA A 389 1.00 -11.85 -4.85
N GLY A 390 0.00 -11.19 -4.26
CA GLY A 390 -1.11 -11.86 -3.61
C GLY A 390 -1.93 -12.74 -4.56
N HIS A 391 -2.24 -12.24 -5.76
CA HIS A 391 -2.91 -13.01 -6.81
C HIS A 391 -2.09 -14.21 -7.27
N LEU A 392 -0.78 -14.04 -7.49
CA LEU A 392 0.10 -15.11 -7.98
C LEU A 392 0.34 -16.21 -6.94
N TYR A 393 0.52 -15.82 -5.67
CA TYR A 393 0.89 -16.71 -4.58
C TYR A 393 -0.29 -17.14 -3.69
N GLY A 394 -1.53 -16.86 -4.11
CA GLY A 394 -2.74 -17.33 -3.43
C GLY A 394 -2.97 -16.70 -2.06
N LYS A 395 -2.60 -15.42 -1.89
CA LYS A 395 -2.87 -14.64 -0.66
C LYS A 395 -4.19 -13.90 -0.84
N ASN A 396 -5.23 -14.32 -0.12
CA ASN A 396 -6.57 -13.76 -0.31
C ASN A 396 -6.77 -12.40 0.38
N VAL A 397 -6.02 -12.13 1.45
CA VAL A 397 -6.04 -10.83 2.14
C VAL A 397 -4.76 -10.08 1.78
N ILE A 398 -4.93 -8.94 1.10
CA ILE A 398 -3.85 -8.07 0.64
C ILE A 398 -4.16 -6.67 1.14
N SER A 399 -3.30 -6.15 2.01
CA SER A 399 -3.51 -4.83 2.60
C SER A 399 -2.79 -3.72 1.84
N ALA A 400 -3.18 -2.49 2.13
CA ALA A 400 -2.39 -1.32 1.80
C ALA A 400 -2.39 -0.32 2.96
N GLU A 401 -1.22 0.27 3.22
CA GLU A 401 -1.15 1.56 3.90
C GLU A 401 -1.89 2.58 3.03
N THR A 402 -2.91 3.21 3.60
CA THR A 402 -3.86 4.03 2.86
C THR A 402 -4.00 5.41 3.49
N TRP A 403 -4.15 6.44 2.66
CA TRP A 403 -4.40 7.84 3.02
C TRP A 403 -3.23 8.60 3.67
N THR A 404 -2.01 8.12 3.48
CA THR A 404 -0.80 8.88 3.81
C THR A 404 -0.74 10.13 2.94
N TRP A 405 -0.57 11.30 3.58
CA TRP A 405 -0.64 12.63 2.97
C TRP A 405 -1.99 13.06 2.39
N LEU A 406 -3.08 12.33 2.68
CA LEU A 406 -4.39 12.63 2.10
C LEU A 406 -4.85 14.05 2.47
N ASN A 407 -5.09 14.86 1.43
CA ASN A 407 -5.49 16.26 1.49
C ASN A 407 -4.73 17.05 2.57
N SER A 408 -3.39 16.94 2.59
CA SER A 408 -2.50 17.63 3.55
C SER A 408 -2.81 19.14 3.64
N PRO A 409 -2.79 19.76 4.85
CA PRO A 409 -2.22 19.29 6.12
C PRO A 409 -3.15 18.39 6.95
N ALA A 410 -2.65 17.92 8.10
CA ALA A 410 -3.45 17.17 9.07
C ALA A 410 -4.79 17.87 9.38
N PHE A 411 -5.83 17.07 9.61
CA PHE A 411 -7.23 17.49 9.80
C PHE A 411 -7.97 18.05 8.59
N ALA A 412 -7.36 18.09 7.40
CA ALA A 412 -8.01 18.62 6.20
C ALA A 412 -8.65 17.57 5.28
N ALA A 413 -8.36 16.28 5.49
CA ALA A 413 -9.00 15.17 4.79
C ALA A 413 -10.51 15.07 5.06
N SER A 414 -11.27 14.84 3.99
CA SER A 414 -12.71 14.60 4.00
C SER A 414 -13.07 13.14 3.69
N PRO A 415 -14.30 12.69 4.01
CA PRO A 415 -14.81 11.38 3.58
C PRO A 415 -14.75 11.14 2.06
N LEU A 416 -14.97 12.18 1.25
CA LEU A 416 -14.84 12.05 -0.20
C LEU A 416 -13.39 11.77 -0.59
N ASP A 417 -12.42 12.47 0.01
CA ASP A 417 -11.00 12.21 -0.21
C ASP A 417 -10.65 10.75 0.10
N MET A 418 -11.17 10.23 1.23
CA MET A 418 -10.99 8.82 1.61
C MET A 418 -11.50 7.87 0.52
N LYS A 419 -12.70 8.12 0.01
CA LYS A 419 -13.33 7.32 -1.05
C LYS A 419 -12.50 7.30 -2.33
N VAL A 420 -12.09 8.47 -2.82
CA VAL A 420 -11.40 8.55 -4.13
C VAL A 420 -10.08 7.80 -4.08
N GLU A 421 -9.33 7.92 -2.99
CA GLU A 421 -8.06 7.18 -2.83
C GLU A 421 -8.30 5.68 -2.68
N ALA A 422 -9.26 5.29 -1.83
CA ALA A 422 -9.59 3.88 -1.60
C ALA A 422 -10.06 3.19 -2.88
N ASP A 423 -10.89 3.84 -3.70
CA ASP A 423 -11.36 3.28 -4.98
C ASP A 423 -10.21 3.03 -5.96
N ARG A 424 -9.21 3.91 -6.01
CA ARG A 424 -8.01 3.69 -6.81
C ARG A 424 -7.20 2.50 -6.31
N MET A 425 -7.19 2.23 -5.01
CA MET A 425 -6.53 1.05 -4.43
C MET A 425 -7.34 -0.23 -4.66
N LEU A 426 -8.67 -0.19 -4.54
CA LEU A 426 -9.58 -1.30 -4.87
C LEU A 426 -9.41 -1.73 -6.33
N LEU A 427 -9.31 -0.77 -7.26
CA LEU A 427 -9.06 -1.02 -8.68
C LEU A 427 -7.72 -1.71 -8.96
N GLN A 428 -6.78 -1.66 -8.02
CA GLN A 428 -5.50 -2.35 -8.10
C GLN A 428 -5.52 -3.72 -7.41
N GLY A 429 -6.61 -4.09 -6.71
CA GLY A 429 -6.78 -5.38 -6.05
C GLY A 429 -6.63 -5.37 -4.53
N VAL A 430 -6.45 -4.20 -3.90
CA VAL A 430 -6.41 -4.11 -2.42
C VAL A 430 -7.75 -4.54 -1.85
N ASN A 431 -7.72 -5.30 -0.75
CA ASN A 431 -8.94 -5.77 -0.11
C ASN A 431 -8.86 -5.77 1.43
N GLN A 432 -7.91 -5.02 2.00
CA GLN A 432 -7.83 -4.63 3.41
C GLN A 432 -7.16 -3.25 3.48
N PHE A 433 -7.77 -2.28 4.15
CA PHE A 433 -7.15 -0.97 4.33
C PHE A 433 -6.52 -0.86 5.71
N VAL A 434 -5.35 -0.23 5.79
CA VAL A 434 -4.71 0.18 7.04
C VAL A 434 -4.50 1.69 6.94
N GLY A 435 -5.43 2.47 7.51
CA GLY A 435 -5.43 3.91 7.39
C GLY A 435 -4.28 4.58 8.15
N HIS A 436 -3.58 5.52 7.50
CA HIS A 436 -2.54 6.37 8.08
C HIS A 436 -3.12 7.77 8.45
N GLY A 437 -3.70 8.00 9.63
CA GLY A 437 -4.12 7.03 10.63
C GLY A 437 -4.85 7.70 11.79
N TRP A 438 -4.74 7.11 12.97
CA TRP A 438 -5.37 7.57 14.20
C TRP A 438 -4.28 8.05 15.17
N PRO A 439 -4.04 9.36 15.31
CA PRO A 439 -3.13 9.87 16.32
C PRO A 439 -3.77 9.76 17.70
N TYR A 440 -3.11 9.04 18.63
CA TYR A 440 -3.54 9.02 20.03
C TYR A 440 -3.49 10.43 20.62
N THR A 441 -4.56 10.82 21.31
CA THR A 441 -4.66 12.13 21.95
C THR A 441 -4.90 11.95 23.46
N PRO A 442 -3.95 12.33 24.35
CA PRO A 442 -4.14 12.18 25.79
C PRO A 442 -5.26 13.11 26.31
N PRO A 443 -5.92 12.75 27.43
CA PRO A 443 -6.82 13.68 28.10
C PRO A 443 -6.07 14.97 28.47
N GLY A 444 -6.70 16.12 28.25
CA GLY A 444 -6.07 17.43 28.52
C GLY A 444 -5.17 17.96 27.39
N ALA A 445 -4.99 17.22 26.29
CA ALA A 445 -4.46 17.79 25.05
C ALA A 445 -5.42 18.85 24.49
N ARG A 446 -4.87 19.84 23.78
CA ARG A 446 -5.66 20.88 23.14
C ARG A 446 -6.38 20.32 21.90
N GLU A 447 -7.68 20.59 21.77
CA GLU A 447 -8.47 20.22 20.60
C GLU A 447 -7.95 20.89 19.30
N PRO A 448 -7.90 20.19 18.15
CA PRO A 448 -8.50 18.86 17.86
C PRO A 448 -7.66 17.64 18.27
N GLY A 449 -6.63 17.84 19.11
CA GLY A 449 -5.74 16.78 19.55
C GLY A 449 -4.44 16.71 18.76
N TYR A 450 -3.72 15.60 18.93
CA TYR A 450 -2.43 15.41 18.27
C TYR A 450 -2.59 15.04 16.80
N SER A 451 -1.54 15.32 16.03
CA SER A 451 -1.39 14.81 14.66
C SER A 451 -0.03 14.18 14.47
N PHE A 452 0.02 13.13 13.66
CA PHE A 452 1.29 12.66 13.13
C PHE A 452 1.91 13.72 12.21
N TYR A 453 3.22 13.66 11.97
CA TYR A 453 3.90 14.70 11.18
C TYR A 453 3.38 14.77 9.73
N ALA A 454 2.95 13.63 9.20
CA ALA A 454 2.28 13.48 7.92
C ALA A 454 0.76 13.38 8.13
N ALA A 455 0.00 13.98 7.20
CA ALA A 455 -1.44 13.77 7.12
C ALA A 455 -1.75 12.28 6.81
N ALA A 456 -2.95 11.77 7.10
CA ALA A 456 -4.13 12.47 7.60
C ALA A 456 -4.53 12.02 9.02
N VAL A 457 -5.67 12.54 9.51
CA VAL A 457 -6.21 12.27 10.84
C VAL A 457 -7.67 11.82 10.73
N PHE A 458 -7.94 10.58 11.11
CA PHE A 458 -9.25 9.91 10.99
C PHE A 458 -9.89 9.54 12.34
N ASN A 459 -9.53 10.26 13.40
CA ASN A 459 -10.06 10.03 14.75
C ASN A 459 -11.41 10.73 14.99
N ASP A 460 -12.00 10.48 16.15
CA ASP A 460 -13.29 11.03 16.59
C ASP A 460 -13.27 12.52 16.95
N HIS A 461 -12.11 13.19 16.81
CA HIS A 461 -12.00 14.65 16.91
C HIS A 461 -12.38 15.36 15.59
N GLN A 462 -12.52 14.62 14.48
CA GLN A 462 -13.08 15.15 13.24
C GLN A 462 -14.59 15.34 13.38
N PRO A 463 -15.16 16.52 13.09
CA PRO A 463 -16.62 16.70 13.19
C PRO A 463 -17.39 15.75 12.27
N TRP A 464 -16.86 15.46 11.06
CA TRP A 464 -17.47 14.54 10.11
C TRP A 464 -17.38 13.06 10.53
N TRP A 465 -16.80 12.73 11.70
CA TRP A 465 -16.76 11.36 12.23
C TRP A 465 -18.16 10.72 12.30
N ASN A 466 -19.22 11.52 12.41
CA ASN A 466 -20.61 11.05 12.40
C ASN A 466 -20.99 10.21 11.16
N VAL A 467 -20.38 10.43 9.98
CA VAL A 467 -20.61 9.62 8.77
C VAL A 467 -19.58 8.52 8.55
N LEU A 468 -18.51 8.47 9.35
CA LEU A 468 -17.47 7.47 9.24
C LEU A 468 -18.00 6.01 9.27
N PRO A 469 -19.05 5.66 10.05
CA PRO A 469 -19.66 4.34 9.97
C PRO A 469 -20.19 3.97 8.58
N ASP A 470 -20.79 4.91 7.83
CA ASP A 470 -21.28 4.64 6.47
C ASP A 470 -20.11 4.54 5.48
N VAL A 471 -19.06 5.35 5.65
CA VAL A 471 -17.82 5.26 4.86
C VAL A 471 -17.17 3.89 5.04
N ASN A 472 -16.99 3.46 6.29
CA ASN A 472 -16.38 2.17 6.59
C ASN A 472 -17.30 1.00 6.21
N ALA A 473 -18.62 1.14 6.24
CA ALA A 473 -19.54 0.14 5.71
C ALA A 473 -19.36 -0.04 4.18
N TYR A 474 -19.20 1.06 3.44
CA TYR A 474 -18.85 1.02 2.02
C TYR A 474 -17.53 0.28 1.78
N LEU A 475 -16.47 0.67 2.50
CA LEU A 475 -15.15 0.04 2.37
C LEU A 475 -15.19 -1.45 2.71
N THR A 476 -15.90 -1.82 3.78
CA THR A 476 -16.05 -3.22 4.22
C THR A 476 -16.71 -4.07 3.13
N ARG A 477 -17.80 -3.58 2.51
CA ARG A 477 -18.49 -4.30 1.43
C ARG A 477 -17.61 -4.46 0.20
N ALA A 478 -16.91 -3.39 -0.20
CA ALA A 478 -16.01 -3.43 -1.35
C ALA A 478 -14.82 -4.37 -1.12
N SER A 479 -14.12 -4.23 0.02
CA SER A 479 -13.02 -5.09 0.44
C SER A 479 -13.44 -6.55 0.48
N TRP A 480 -14.58 -6.86 1.09
CA TRP A 480 -15.06 -8.24 1.16
C TRP A 480 -15.37 -8.84 -0.21
N LEU A 481 -16.02 -8.09 -1.11
CA LEU A 481 -16.29 -8.55 -2.48
C LEU A 481 -15.01 -8.89 -3.24
N LEU A 482 -13.96 -8.09 -3.08
CA LEU A 482 -12.66 -8.32 -3.73
C LEU A 482 -11.88 -9.53 -3.18
N ARG A 483 -12.37 -10.17 -2.11
CA ARG A 483 -11.86 -11.46 -1.58
C ARG A 483 -12.60 -12.69 -2.12
N GLN A 484 -13.68 -12.52 -2.89
CA GLN A 484 -14.51 -13.64 -3.35
C GLN A 484 -14.01 -14.22 -4.67
N GLY A 485 -14.01 -15.54 -4.84
CA GLY A 485 -13.61 -16.17 -6.10
C GLY A 485 -12.13 -16.01 -6.44
N GLU A 486 -11.82 -15.84 -7.73
CA GLU A 486 -10.46 -15.67 -8.25
C GLU A 486 -10.26 -14.29 -8.91
N PRO A 487 -9.05 -13.70 -8.84
CA PRO A 487 -8.73 -12.50 -9.63
C PRO A 487 -8.74 -12.84 -11.12
N ALA A 488 -9.25 -11.94 -11.95
CA ALA A 488 -9.49 -12.21 -13.38
C ALA A 488 -8.86 -11.16 -14.30
N ASN A 489 -7.62 -10.77 -13.98
CA ASN A 489 -6.78 -9.88 -14.80
C ASN A 489 -6.26 -10.63 -16.04
N ASP A 490 -6.32 -9.98 -17.21
CA ASP A 490 -5.91 -10.62 -18.47
C ASP A 490 -4.44 -10.42 -18.81
N VAL A 491 -3.85 -9.34 -18.30
CA VAL A 491 -2.53 -8.87 -18.69
C VAL A 491 -1.56 -9.13 -17.54
N ALA A 492 -0.49 -9.87 -17.81
CA ALA A 492 0.70 -9.85 -16.98
C ALA A 492 1.70 -8.83 -17.55
N VAL A 493 2.38 -8.07 -16.70
CA VAL A 493 3.52 -7.23 -17.10
C VAL A 493 4.78 -7.78 -16.44
N LEU A 494 5.77 -8.19 -17.25
CA LEU A 494 7.05 -8.67 -16.75
C LEU A 494 7.88 -7.50 -16.24
N LEU A 495 8.11 -7.44 -14.92
CA LEU A 495 9.03 -6.51 -14.30
C LEU A 495 10.46 -6.84 -14.75
N PRO A 496 11.21 -5.88 -15.34
CA PRO A 496 12.56 -6.10 -15.82
C PRO A 496 13.58 -6.04 -14.67
N VAL A 497 13.46 -7.00 -13.75
CA VAL A 497 14.28 -7.08 -12.53
C VAL A 497 15.76 -7.17 -12.85
N ASP A 498 16.15 -7.97 -13.85
CA ASP A 498 17.55 -8.15 -14.25
C ASP A 498 18.17 -6.84 -14.80
N ASP A 499 17.40 -6.03 -15.53
CA ASP A 499 17.83 -4.72 -16.01
C ASP A 499 17.91 -3.69 -14.86
N ALA A 500 16.95 -3.72 -13.93
CA ALA A 500 16.98 -2.88 -12.74
C ALA A 500 18.21 -3.18 -11.87
N TYR A 501 18.47 -4.47 -11.60
CA TYR A 501 19.68 -4.97 -10.95
C TYR A 501 20.96 -4.43 -11.60
N ALA A 502 21.05 -4.46 -12.92
CA ALA A 502 22.21 -3.99 -13.66
C ALA A 502 22.38 -2.45 -13.64
N SER A 503 21.28 -1.69 -13.50
CA SER A 503 21.28 -0.23 -13.50
C SER A 503 21.55 0.41 -12.12
N MET A 504 21.37 -0.36 -11.04
CA MET A 504 21.61 0.12 -9.68
C MET A 504 23.08 0.41 -9.41
N GLY A 505 23.34 1.22 -8.40
CA GLY A 505 24.68 1.50 -7.90
C GLY A 505 24.73 1.29 -6.39
N PRO A 506 25.89 0.92 -5.82
CA PRO A 506 26.03 0.75 -4.38
C PRO A 506 25.50 1.96 -3.59
N GLY A 507 24.83 1.69 -2.47
CA GLY A 507 24.10 2.65 -1.65
C GLY A 507 22.74 3.13 -2.22
N LYS A 508 22.38 2.74 -3.44
CA LYS A 508 21.07 3.06 -4.07
C LYS A 508 20.46 1.80 -4.67
N MET A 509 20.15 0.87 -3.77
CA MET A 509 19.87 -0.52 -4.09
C MET A 509 18.38 -0.86 -3.88
N SER A 510 17.51 -0.40 -4.79
CA SER A 510 16.07 -0.72 -4.81
C SER A 510 15.60 -1.05 -6.23
N VAL A 511 15.00 -2.24 -6.41
CA VAL A 511 14.34 -2.61 -7.68
C VAL A 511 13.12 -1.73 -7.90
N SER A 512 12.30 -1.53 -6.87
CA SER A 512 11.03 -0.83 -6.97
C SER A 512 11.22 0.65 -7.34
N GLU A 513 12.29 1.32 -6.86
CA GLU A 513 12.66 2.69 -7.26
C GLU A 513 13.12 2.80 -8.72
N LYS A 514 13.50 1.69 -9.37
CA LYS A 514 13.87 1.66 -10.78
C LYS A 514 12.69 1.36 -11.70
N MET A 515 11.58 0.85 -11.18
CA MET A 515 10.49 0.34 -12.02
C MET A 515 9.78 1.42 -12.83
N ASP A 516 9.66 2.65 -12.33
CA ASP A 516 9.03 3.75 -13.08
C ASP A 516 9.73 4.05 -14.43
N HIS A 517 11.02 3.70 -14.56
CA HIS A 517 11.75 3.84 -15.82
C HIS A 517 11.27 2.86 -16.90
N TYR A 518 10.79 1.68 -16.49
CA TYR A 518 10.43 0.59 -17.39
C TYR A 518 8.91 0.38 -17.49
N VAL A 519 8.19 0.48 -16.38
CA VAL A 519 6.73 0.37 -16.29
C VAL A 519 6.18 1.79 -16.19
N THR A 520 6.19 2.49 -17.32
CA THR A 520 5.81 3.91 -17.36
C THR A 520 4.31 4.10 -17.13
N GLU A 521 3.91 5.33 -16.78
CA GLU A 521 2.50 5.74 -16.74
C GLU A 521 1.83 5.54 -18.11
N ALA A 522 2.55 5.80 -19.21
CA ALA A 522 2.03 5.60 -20.56
C ALA A 522 1.73 4.12 -20.82
N LEU A 523 2.64 3.22 -20.44
CA LEU A 523 2.44 1.77 -20.58
C LEU A 523 1.19 1.30 -19.83
N THR A 524 1.10 1.67 -18.55
CA THR A 524 -0.01 1.25 -17.69
C THR A 524 -1.33 1.84 -18.17
N THR A 525 -1.34 3.11 -18.59
CA THR A 525 -2.52 3.78 -19.17
C THR A 525 -3.00 3.08 -20.44
N GLN A 526 -2.10 2.70 -21.34
CA GLN A 526 -2.47 1.99 -22.57
C GLN A 526 -3.08 0.61 -22.30
N ILE A 527 -2.62 -0.10 -21.26
CA ILE A 527 -3.21 -1.38 -20.83
C ILE A 527 -4.64 -1.16 -20.32
N LEU A 528 -4.82 -0.20 -19.41
CA LEU A 528 -6.12 0.09 -18.78
C LEU A 528 -7.15 0.61 -19.80
N ASP A 529 -6.76 1.54 -20.66
CA ASP A 529 -7.65 2.16 -21.66
C ASP A 529 -8.03 1.19 -22.78
N ALA A 530 -7.22 0.14 -23.02
CA ALA A 530 -7.56 -0.98 -23.90
C ALA A 530 -8.58 -1.95 -23.27
N GLY A 531 -9.12 -1.64 -22.08
CA GLY A 531 -10.17 -2.42 -21.44
C GLY A 531 -9.67 -3.68 -20.73
N HIS A 532 -8.42 -3.65 -20.24
CA HIS A 532 -7.82 -4.72 -19.44
C HIS A 532 -7.36 -4.21 -18.08
N ASN A 533 -7.35 -5.10 -17.08
CA ASN A 533 -6.61 -4.88 -15.85
C ASN A 533 -5.41 -5.86 -15.81
N LEU A 534 -4.44 -5.60 -14.93
CA LEU A 534 -3.12 -6.22 -14.97
C LEU A 534 -2.59 -6.67 -13.61
N ASP A 535 -1.75 -7.70 -13.65
CA ASP A 535 -0.82 -8.05 -12.58
C ASP A 535 0.63 -7.88 -13.06
N TYR A 536 1.53 -7.64 -12.14
CA TYR A 536 2.96 -7.79 -12.34
C TYR A 536 3.39 -9.25 -12.19
N VAL A 537 4.35 -9.66 -13.01
CA VAL A 537 5.12 -10.89 -12.85
C VAL A 537 6.60 -10.52 -12.90
N ASP A 538 7.46 -11.29 -12.27
CA ASP A 538 8.91 -11.14 -12.38
C ASP A 538 9.58 -12.46 -12.83
N PRO A 539 10.87 -12.45 -13.21
CA PRO A 539 11.56 -13.65 -13.66
C PRO A 539 11.44 -14.84 -12.70
N GLU A 540 11.49 -14.60 -11.38
CA GLU A 540 11.34 -15.65 -10.36
C GLU A 540 9.96 -16.29 -10.39
N SER A 541 8.90 -15.48 -10.43
CA SER A 541 7.52 -15.97 -10.52
C SER A 541 7.27 -16.73 -11.82
N VAL A 542 7.85 -16.30 -12.96
CA VAL A 542 7.72 -17.00 -14.23
C VAL A 542 8.40 -18.37 -14.18
N LEU A 543 9.57 -18.48 -13.55
CA LEU A 543 10.26 -19.76 -13.38
C LEU A 543 9.47 -20.70 -12.47
N ALA A 544 8.94 -20.18 -11.36
CA ALA A 544 8.24 -20.96 -10.33
C ALA A 544 6.83 -21.39 -10.74
N LEU A 545 6.07 -20.48 -11.36
CA LEU A 545 4.63 -20.64 -11.59
C LEU A 545 4.24 -20.65 -13.08
N GLY A 546 5.12 -20.22 -13.97
CA GLY A 546 4.77 -19.91 -15.36
C GLY A 546 3.93 -18.63 -15.45
N VAL A 547 3.39 -18.37 -16.64
CA VAL A 547 2.46 -17.25 -16.89
C VAL A 547 1.06 -17.82 -17.01
N LYS A 548 0.14 -17.34 -16.16
CA LYS A 548 -1.26 -17.80 -16.12
C LYS A 548 -2.21 -16.90 -16.90
N HIS A 549 -1.80 -15.67 -17.16
CA HIS A 549 -2.57 -14.64 -17.84
C HIS A 549 -2.66 -14.93 -19.35
N PRO A 550 -3.76 -14.55 -20.04
CA PRO A 550 -3.90 -14.63 -21.50
C PRO A 550 -2.82 -13.92 -22.32
N VAL A 551 -2.30 -12.79 -21.82
CA VAL A 551 -1.26 -12.01 -22.50
C VAL A 551 -0.20 -11.53 -21.51
N LEU A 552 1.05 -11.55 -21.96
CA LEU A 552 2.22 -11.04 -21.24
C LEU A 552 2.80 -9.83 -21.99
N VAL A 553 3.02 -8.73 -21.29
CA VAL A 553 3.75 -7.56 -21.78
C VAL A 553 5.18 -7.58 -21.22
N LEU A 554 6.18 -7.41 -22.09
CA LEU A 554 7.59 -7.31 -21.71
C LEU A 554 8.09 -5.89 -22.03
N PRO A 555 8.03 -4.96 -21.07
CA PRO A 555 8.48 -3.60 -21.29
C PRO A 555 9.99 -3.44 -21.11
N HIS A 556 10.67 -3.00 -22.16
CA HIS A 556 12.06 -2.53 -22.13
C HIS A 556 13.06 -3.54 -21.52
N VAL A 557 12.80 -4.83 -21.75
CA VAL A 557 13.65 -5.95 -21.27
C VAL A 557 14.85 -6.12 -22.20
N THR A 558 16.07 -5.99 -21.66
CA THR A 558 17.32 -6.22 -22.39
C THR A 558 18.09 -7.40 -21.80
N ARG A 559 18.05 -7.57 -20.47
CA ARG A 559 18.63 -8.70 -19.74
C ARG A 559 17.54 -9.67 -19.33
N LEU A 560 17.74 -10.95 -19.61
CA LEU A 560 16.82 -12.00 -19.17
C LEU A 560 17.51 -13.36 -19.15
N ALA A 561 17.26 -14.18 -18.13
CA ALA A 561 17.81 -15.52 -18.05
C ALA A 561 17.30 -16.42 -19.22
N PRO A 562 18.15 -17.25 -19.85
CA PRO A 562 17.72 -18.20 -20.88
C PRO A 562 16.56 -19.10 -20.45
N GLU A 563 16.56 -19.51 -19.18
CA GLU A 563 15.55 -20.40 -18.60
C GLU A 563 14.18 -19.73 -18.54
N VAL A 564 14.13 -18.40 -18.33
CA VAL A 564 12.90 -17.61 -18.40
C VAL A 564 12.43 -17.54 -19.86
N LEU A 565 13.32 -17.25 -20.81
CA LEU A 565 12.98 -17.25 -22.24
C LEU A 565 12.43 -18.60 -22.71
N GLU A 566 12.96 -19.71 -22.21
CA GLU A 566 12.45 -21.06 -22.48
C GLU A 566 11.02 -21.25 -21.94
N LYS A 567 10.73 -20.77 -20.72
CA LYS A 567 9.35 -20.73 -20.17
C LYS A 567 8.42 -19.87 -21.01
N LEU A 568 8.88 -18.70 -21.46
CA LEU A 568 8.10 -17.81 -22.33
C LEU A 568 7.81 -18.43 -23.70
N GLN A 569 8.77 -19.17 -24.27
CA GLN A 569 8.55 -19.94 -25.50
C GLN A 569 7.50 -21.03 -25.29
N ALA A 570 7.57 -21.77 -24.16
CA ALA A 570 6.57 -22.78 -23.83
C ALA A 570 5.17 -22.17 -23.67
N TYR A 571 5.07 -21.04 -22.96
CA TYR A 571 3.84 -20.27 -22.81
C TYR A 571 3.26 -19.82 -24.17
N ALA A 572 4.09 -19.25 -25.05
CA ALA A 572 3.66 -18.81 -26.38
C ALA A 572 3.22 -19.99 -27.28
N ARG A 573 3.93 -21.13 -27.22
CA ARG A 573 3.52 -22.37 -27.93
C ARG A 573 2.21 -22.94 -27.39
N GLY A 574 1.94 -22.74 -26.10
CA GLY A 574 0.68 -23.11 -25.44
C GLY A 574 -0.50 -22.20 -25.80
N GLY A 575 -0.31 -21.19 -26.65
CA GLY A 575 -1.35 -20.26 -27.10
C GLY A 575 -1.32 -18.89 -26.42
N GLY A 576 -0.47 -18.72 -25.41
CA GLY A 576 -0.25 -17.45 -24.73
C GLY A 576 0.23 -16.37 -25.69
N LYS A 577 -0.19 -15.12 -25.46
CA LYS A 577 0.22 -13.97 -26.29
C LYS A 577 1.31 -13.18 -25.60
N ILE A 578 2.24 -12.63 -26.37
CA ILE A 578 3.32 -11.80 -25.86
C ILE A 578 3.41 -10.49 -26.65
N VAL A 579 3.48 -9.37 -25.94
CA VAL A 579 3.76 -8.03 -26.50
C VAL A 579 5.06 -7.52 -25.90
N THR A 580 6.12 -7.47 -26.69
CA THR A 580 7.40 -6.88 -26.29
C THR A 580 7.47 -5.41 -26.69
N VAL A 581 7.98 -4.55 -25.81
CA VAL A 581 7.99 -3.09 -25.98
C VAL A 581 9.41 -2.55 -25.89
N GLY A 582 9.81 -1.71 -26.84
CA GLY A 582 11.08 -0.96 -26.81
C GLY A 582 12.32 -1.77 -27.16
N SER A 583 12.61 -2.84 -26.41
CA SER A 583 13.82 -3.66 -26.57
C SER A 583 13.50 -5.15 -26.60
N LYS A 584 14.46 -5.93 -27.12
CA LYS A 584 14.40 -7.40 -27.08
C LYS A 584 15.50 -7.92 -26.14
N PRO A 585 15.25 -9.01 -25.40
CA PRO A 585 16.28 -9.66 -24.61
C PRO A 585 17.49 -10.03 -25.48
N SER A 586 18.66 -9.54 -25.09
CA SER A 586 19.90 -9.65 -25.88
C SER A 586 21.16 -9.82 -25.05
N LEU A 587 21.07 -9.70 -23.72
CA LEU A 587 22.21 -9.81 -22.82
C LEU A 587 21.95 -10.85 -21.71
N ALA A 588 23.03 -11.53 -21.30
CA ALA A 588 23.02 -12.30 -20.06
C ALA A 588 22.71 -11.39 -18.86
N PRO A 589 21.98 -11.88 -17.83
CA PRO A 589 21.74 -11.10 -16.61
C PRO A 589 23.04 -10.77 -15.86
N GLY A 590 23.81 -11.80 -15.49
CA GLY A 590 25.01 -11.72 -14.66
C GLY A 590 26.35 -11.82 -15.41
N HIS A 591 27.46 -11.81 -14.65
CA HIS A 591 28.82 -11.72 -15.18
C HIS A 591 29.44 -13.08 -15.51
N ALA A 592 29.17 -14.11 -14.70
CA ALA A 592 29.73 -15.44 -14.90
C ALA A 592 29.32 -16.01 -16.28
N ASP A 593 30.31 -16.44 -17.07
CA ASP A 593 30.11 -16.94 -18.45
C ASP A 593 29.27 -16.00 -19.34
N ALA A 594 29.29 -14.68 -19.09
CA ALA A 594 28.37 -13.72 -19.71
C ALA A 594 28.31 -13.82 -21.24
N GLU A 595 29.42 -14.03 -21.93
CA GLU A 595 29.45 -14.17 -23.39
C GLU A 595 28.69 -15.42 -23.86
N LYS A 596 28.97 -16.58 -23.24
CA LYS A 596 28.31 -17.85 -23.56
C LYS A 596 26.82 -17.80 -23.23
N VAL A 597 26.45 -17.21 -22.09
CA VAL A 597 25.05 -17.03 -21.70
C VAL A 597 24.36 -16.03 -22.63
N THR A 598 25.01 -14.95 -23.03
CA THR A 598 24.48 -13.98 -24.00
C THR A 598 24.18 -14.64 -25.35
N GLN A 599 25.04 -15.54 -25.83
CA GLN A 599 24.75 -16.33 -27.02
C GLN A 599 23.51 -17.23 -26.85
N ARG A 600 23.30 -17.82 -25.65
CA ARG A 600 22.07 -18.58 -25.34
C ARG A 600 20.84 -17.66 -25.32
N VAL A 601 20.92 -16.50 -24.67
CA VAL A 601 19.85 -15.49 -24.63
C VAL A 601 19.45 -15.08 -26.04
N THR A 602 20.42 -14.69 -26.88
CA THR A 602 20.15 -14.27 -28.26
C THR A 602 19.48 -15.37 -29.09
N ARG A 603 19.94 -16.62 -28.99
CA ARG A 603 19.30 -17.76 -29.68
C ARG A 603 17.87 -18.01 -29.17
N ALA A 604 17.67 -18.01 -27.84
CA ALA A 604 16.37 -18.23 -27.23
C ALA A 604 15.38 -17.09 -27.56
N ALA A 605 15.86 -15.84 -27.58
CA ALA A 605 15.08 -14.68 -27.99
C ALA A 605 14.68 -14.79 -29.46
N GLN A 606 15.61 -15.10 -30.37
CA GLN A 606 15.30 -15.33 -31.79
C GLN A 606 14.21 -16.41 -31.97
N ALA A 607 14.33 -17.52 -31.24
CA ALA A 607 13.32 -18.58 -31.26
C ALA A 607 11.95 -18.11 -30.73
N LEU A 608 11.92 -17.29 -29.68
CA LEU A 608 10.70 -16.70 -29.14
C LEU A 608 10.01 -15.78 -30.16
N PHE A 609 10.75 -14.84 -30.76
CA PHE A 609 10.21 -13.86 -31.71
C PHE A 609 9.80 -14.46 -33.06
N ALA A 610 10.15 -15.72 -33.34
CA ALA A 610 9.67 -16.45 -34.51
C ALA A 610 8.27 -17.07 -34.32
N LEU A 611 7.72 -17.07 -33.10
CA LEU A 611 6.43 -17.71 -32.82
C LEU A 611 5.23 -16.81 -33.20
N PRO A 612 4.13 -17.35 -33.77
CA PRO A 612 2.98 -16.61 -34.28
C PRO A 612 2.06 -15.96 -33.21
N GLY A 613 2.55 -15.80 -31.98
CA GLY A 613 1.85 -15.14 -30.86
C GLY A 613 2.66 -14.03 -30.18
N VAL A 614 3.85 -13.72 -30.72
CA VAL A 614 4.78 -12.74 -30.16
C VAL A 614 4.82 -11.51 -31.06
N GLN A 615 4.45 -10.36 -30.49
CA GLN A 615 4.47 -9.06 -31.16
C GLN A 615 5.60 -8.19 -30.59
N PHE A 616 6.13 -7.30 -31.40
CA PHE A 616 7.06 -6.24 -30.97
C PHE A 616 6.46 -4.89 -31.33
N VAL A 617 6.46 -3.96 -30.36
CA VAL A 617 6.12 -2.55 -30.57
C VAL A 617 7.28 -1.67 -30.10
N ALA A 618 7.47 -0.53 -30.75
CA ALA A 618 8.62 0.33 -30.47
C ALA A 618 8.42 1.17 -29.19
N ASN A 619 7.19 1.59 -28.89
CA ASN A 619 6.89 2.53 -27.81
C ASN A 619 5.72 2.07 -26.94
N ASP A 620 5.69 2.54 -25.70
CA ASP A 620 4.60 2.25 -24.75
C ASP A 620 3.23 2.67 -25.28
N ALA A 621 3.16 3.77 -26.05
CA ALA A 621 1.94 4.29 -26.67
C ALA A 621 1.27 3.30 -27.65
N ASP A 622 2.01 2.34 -28.20
CA ASP A 622 1.52 1.37 -29.19
C ASP A 622 0.94 0.10 -28.52
N VAL A 623 1.08 -0.04 -27.20
CA VAL A 623 0.72 -1.25 -26.46
C VAL A 623 -0.79 -1.50 -26.47
N GLY A 624 -1.62 -0.47 -26.32
CA GLY A 624 -3.09 -0.63 -26.33
C GLY A 624 -3.58 -1.23 -27.65
N ALA A 625 -3.06 -0.74 -28.78
CA ALA A 625 -3.37 -1.28 -30.10
C ALA A 625 -2.86 -2.72 -30.29
N ALA A 626 -1.71 -3.07 -29.71
CA ALA A 626 -1.19 -4.44 -29.74
C ALA A 626 -2.02 -5.42 -28.90
N LEU A 627 -2.50 -4.98 -27.73
CA LEU A 627 -3.40 -5.76 -26.87
C LEU A 627 -4.74 -6.02 -27.55
N ALA A 628 -5.36 -5.01 -28.16
CA ALA A 628 -6.62 -5.16 -28.87
C ALA A 628 -6.56 -6.21 -30.01
N ARG A 629 -5.39 -6.40 -30.63
CA ARG A 629 -5.16 -7.48 -31.61
C ARG A 629 -4.87 -8.83 -30.97
N ALA A 630 -4.31 -8.85 -29.77
CA ALA A 630 -3.90 -10.07 -29.07
C ALA A 630 -5.05 -10.76 -28.34
N VAL A 631 -5.84 -9.98 -27.60
CA VAL A 631 -6.92 -10.46 -26.73
C VAL A 631 -8.07 -9.45 -26.76
N PRO A 632 -9.34 -9.86 -26.89
CA PRO A 632 -10.46 -8.94 -26.78
C PRO A 632 -10.52 -8.28 -25.40
N ALA A 633 -10.83 -6.98 -25.36
CA ALA A 633 -11.03 -6.22 -24.12
C ALA A 633 -12.01 -6.93 -23.16
N ASP A 634 -11.73 -6.88 -21.86
CA ASP A 634 -12.63 -7.45 -20.85
C ASP A 634 -13.81 -6.54 -20.57
N PHE A 635 -13.54 -5.23 -20.52
CA PHE A 635 -14.50 -4.16 -20.30
C PHE A 635 -14.16 -2.97 -21.18
N GLN A 636 -14.87 -2.84 -22.31
CA GLN A 636 -14.63 -1.79 -23.30
C GLN A 636 -15.62 -0.64 -23.12
N VAL A 637 -15.13 0.57 -22.88
CA VAL A 637 -15.96 1.78 -22.78
C VAL A 637 -15.99 2.53 -24.11
N GLN A 638 -17.18 2.95 -24.57
CA GLN A 638 -17.37 3.71 -25.81
C GLN A 638 -17.08 5.20 -25.57
N GLY A 639 -15.81 5.54 -25.33
CA GLY A 639 -15.36 6.90 -24.96
C GLY A 639 -15.20 7.08 -23.45
N GLN A 640 -14.46 8.11 -23.02
CA GLN A 640 -14.13 8.34 -21.60
C GLN A 640 -13.43 7.16 -20.89
N ALA A 641 -12.76 6.27 -21.62
CA ALA A 641 -12.04 5.13 -21.02
C ALA A 641 -10.99 5.58 -19.98
N GLY A 642 -10.34 6.74 -20.22
CA GLY A 642 -9.44 7.39 -19.27
C GLY A 642 -10.06 7.69 -17.90
N ASP A 643 -11.38 7.91 -17.85
CA ASP A 643 -12.11 8.30 -16.64
C ASP A 643 -12.63 7.08 -15.85
N VAL A 644 -12.72 5.88 -16.44
CA VAL A 644 -13.34 4.69 -15.82
C VAL A 644 -12.32 3.59 -15.55
N GLY A 645 -12.25 3.12 -14.30
CA GLY A 645 -11.50 1.93 -13.93
C GLY A 645 -12.43 0.75 -13.62
N PHE A 646 -11.93 -0.48 -13.82
CA PHE A 646 -12.61 -1.68 -13.35
C PHE A 646 -11.62 -2.72 -12.80
N ILE A 647 -12.10 -3.59 -11.91
CA ILE A 647 -11.45 -4.85 -11.54
C ILE A 647 -12.50 -5.96 -11.48
N ARG A 648 -12.12 -7.19 -11.85
CA ARG A 648 -13.02 -8.33 -11.92
C ARG A 648 -12.59 -9.48 -11.01
N ARG A 649 -13.56 -10.03 -10.31
CA ARG A 649 -13.48 -11.31 -9.58
C ARG A 649 -14.36 -12.34 -10.27
N LYS A 650 -13.86 -13.56 -10.40
CA LYS A 650 -14.57 -14.68 -11.05
C LYS A 650 -15.00 -15.71 -10.03
N LEU A 651 -16.29 -16.02 -10.00
CA LEU A 651 -16.88 -17.15 -9.28
C LEU A 651 -17.19 -18.28 -10.27
N PRO A 652 -17.50 -19.51 -9.80
CA PRO A 652 -17.94 -20.58 -10.68
C PRO A 652 -19.18 -20.20 -11.51
N ASP A 653 -20.17 -19.55 -10.89
CA ASP A 653 -21.49 -19.24 -11.45
C ASP A 653 -21.75 -17.75 -11.70
N ALA A 654 -20.75 -16.89 -11.47
CA ALA A 654 -20.88 -15.44 -11.61
C ALA A 654 -19.55 -14.71 -11.87
N ASP A 655 -19.65 -13.45 -12.28
CA ASP A 655 -18.54 -12.50 -12.41
C ASP A 655 -18.92 -11.21 -11.68
N ILE A 656 -18.01 -10.69 -10.85
CA ILE A 656 -18.19 -9.48 -10.05
C ILE A 656 -17.23 -8.42 -10.58
N TYR A 657 -17.77 -7.33 -11.12
CA TYR A 657 -17.02 -6.17 -11.58
C TYR A 657 -17.18 -5.03 -10.58
N PHE A 658 -16.10 -4.57 -9.96
CA PHE A 658 -16.07 -3.26 -9.31
C PHE A 658 -15.68 -2.22 -10.36
N ILE A 659 -16.55 -1.25 -10.60
CA ILE A 659 -16.40 -0.22 -11.64
C ILE A 659 -16.44 1.14 -10.95
N ALA A 660 -15.45 2.00 -11.22
CA ALA A 660 -15.36 3.32 -10.62
C ALA A 660 -15.05 4.40 -11.64
N ASN A 661 -15.77 5.52 -11.55
CA ASN A 661 -15.36 6.76 -12.17
C ASN A 661 -14.19 7.35 -11.35
N THR A 662 -13.03 7.47 -11.96
CA THR A 662 -11.81 7.99 -11.31
C THR A 662 -11.61 9.49 -11.54
N SER A 663 -12.55 10.13 -12.25
CA SER A 663 -12.55 11.55 -12.58
C SER A 663 -13.49 12.38 -11.70
N ASN A 664 -13.28 13.70 -11.70
CA ASN A 664 -14.14 14.67 -11.03
C ASN A 664 -15.33 15.13 -11.89
N ARG A 665 -15.62 14.45 -13.01
CA ARG A 665 -16.73 14.77 -13.92
C ARG A 665 -17.67 13.57 -14.02
N PRO A 666 -18.96 13.77 -14.34
CA PRO A 666 -19.84 12.64 -14.62
C PRO A 666 -19.38 11.86 -15.86
N VAL A 667 -19.64 10.55 -15.84
CA VAL A 667 -19.50 9.64 -16.98
C VAL A 667 -20.90 9.25 -17.44
N ASP A 668 -21.19 9.43 -18.73
CA ASP A 668 -22.42 8.98 -19.38
C ASP A 668 -22.06 8.39 -20.75
N THR A 669 -21.94 7.07 -20.79
CA THR A 669 -21.46 6.31 -21.95
C THR A 669 -22.05 4.91 -21.94
N THR A 670 -21.60 4.04 -22.86
CA THR A 670 -21.91 2.61 -22.83
C THR A 670 -20.65 1.78 -22.73
N ALA A 671 -20.78 0.58 -22.16
CA ALA A 671 -19.70 -0.39 -22.06
C ALA A 671 -20.11 -1.74 -22.67
N VAL A 672 -19.14 -2.45 -23.24
CA VAL A 672 -19.28 -3.83 -23.72
C VAL A 672 -18.41 -4.72 -22.85
N LEU A 673 -18.99 -5.80 -22.34
CA LEU A 673 -18.30 -6.74 -21.47
C LEU A 673 -18.04 -8.04 -22.22
N ARG A 674 -16.88 -8.66 -21.97
CA ARG A 674 -16.54 -9.96 -22.58
C ARG A 674 -17.24 -11.13 -21.91
N ALA A 675 -17.56 -11.05 -20.62
CA ALA A 675 -18.16 -12.14 -19.87
C ALA A 675 -19.65 -12.34 -20.24
N PRO A 676 -20.03 -13.46 -20.88
CA PRO A 676 -21.40 -13.69 -21.29
C PRO A 676 -22.13 -14.46 -20.19
N ARG A 677 -22.86 -13.74 -19.32
CA ARG A 677 -23.82 -14.36 -18.39
C ARG A 677 -25.23 -13.83 -18.68
N LYS A 678 -26.25 -14.63 -18.34
CA LYS A 678 -27.66 -14.37 -18.74
C LYS A 678 -28.33 -13.26 -17.93
N HIS A 679 -27.89 -13.05 -16.70
CA HIS A 679 -28.49 -12.11 -15.78
C HIS A 679 -27.45 -11.10 -15.28
N ALA A 680 -27.90 -9.88 -15.02
CA ALA A 680 -27.06 -8.82 -14.50
C ALA A 680 -27.80 -8.02 -13.43
N ALA A 681 -27.07 -7.59 -12.40
CA ALA A 681 -27.58 -6.67 -11.39
C ALA A 681 -26.48 -5.71 -10.93
N TRP A 682 -26.88 -4.46 -10.65
CA TRP A 682 -26.07 -3.49 -9.92
C TRP A 682 -26.23 -3.72 -8.44
N TRP A 683 -25.14 -4.04 -7.77
CA TRP A 683 -25.04 -4.10 -6.32
C TRP A 683 -24.42 -2.80 -5.80
N SER A 684 -25.05 -2.22 -4.79
CA SER A 684 -24.63 -0.98 -4.16
C SER A 684 -23.75 -1.29 -2.95
N PRO A 685 -22.43 -0.99 -3.00
CA PRO A 685 -21.57 -1.10 -1.81
C PRO A 685 -21.95 -0.09 -0.72
N MET A 686 -22.73 0.94 -1.03
CA MET A 686 -23.16 1.98 -0.07
C MET A 686 -24.15 1.42 0.97
N ASP A 687 -25.09 0.59 0.53
CA ASP A 687 -26.22 0.13 1.36
C ASP A 687 -26.54 -1.37 1.25
N GLY A 688 -25.85 -2.10 0.37
CA GLY A 688 -26.08 -3.53 0.14
C GLY A 688 -27.26 -3.86 -0.77
N SER A 689 -27.93 -2.85 -1.34
CA SER A 689 -29.07 -3.07 -2.25
C SER A 689 -28.64 -3.61 -3.61
N ALA A 690 -29.57 -4.28 -4.30
CA ALA A 690 -29.36 -4.80 -5.65
C ALA A 690 -30.52 -4.39 -6.58
N VAL A 691 -30.17 -3.92 -7.77
CA VAL A 691 -31.12 -3.50 -8.81
C VAL A 691 -30.80 -4.23 -10.13
N ALA A 692 -31.81 -4.74 -10.82
CA ALA A 692 -31.63 -5.43 -12.09
C ALA A 692 -30.93 -4.53 -13.12
N ALA A 693 -30.08 -5.13 -13.95
CA ALA A 693 -29.37 -4.46 -15.02
C ALA A 693 -29.52 -5.22 -16.35
N SER A 694 -29.34 -4.52 -17.46
CA SER A 694 -29.18 -5.13 -18.78
C SER A 694 -27.81 -4.77 -19.34
N VAL A 695 -27.14 -5.77 -19.91
CA VAL A 695 -25.83 -5.63 -20.59
C VAL A 695 -25.96 -5.83 -22.11
N THR A 696 -27.17 -6.05 -22.63
CA THR A 696 -27.42 -6.34 -24.05
C THR A 696 -28.26 -5.21 -24.68
N PRO A 697 -27.88 -4.67 -25.87
CA PRO A 697 -26.66 -4.98 -26.64
C PRO A 697 -25.37 -4.38 -26.05
N ALA A 698 -25.49 -3.43 -25.12
CA ALA A 698 -24.40 -2.83 -24.36
C ALA A 698 -24.93 -2.38 -22.98
N LEU A 699 -24.04 -2.23 -22.00
CA LEU A 699 -24.35 -1.71 -20.66
C LEU A 699 -24.39 -0.18 -20.68
N PRO A 700 -25.52 0.47 -20.37
CA PRO A 700 -25.53 1.91 -20.09
C PRO A 700 -24.75 2.20 -18.80
N LEU A 701 -23.76 3.09 -18.88
CA LEU A 701 -22.89 3.44 -17.76
C LEU A 701 -23.03 4.92 -17.42
N ARG A 702 -23.75 5.19 -16.32
CA ARG A 702 -23.95 6.53 -15.76
C ARG A 702 -23.40 6.60 -14.34
N LEU A 703 -22.28 7.29 -14.18
CA LEU A 703 -21.58 7.44 -12.91
C LEU A 703 -21.40 8.93 -12.58
N ALA A 704 -21.81 9.35 -11.38
CA ALA A 704 -21.46 10.66 -10.85
C ALA A 704 -19.93 10.80 -10.69
N PRO A 705 -19.39 12.02 -10.52
CA PRO A 705 -17.98 12.21 -10.17
C PRO A 705 -17.58 11.29 -9.01
N TYR A 706 -16.51 10.52 -9.19
CA TYR A 706 -16.01 9.58 -8.18
C TYR A 706 -17.00 8.48 -7.72
N GLU A 707 -18.09 8.24 -8.44
CA GLU A 707 -19.02 7.15 -8.12
C GLU A 707 -18.41 5.79 -8.49
N SER A 708 -18.63 4.81 -7.62
CA SER A 708 -18.28 3.41 -7.85
C SER A 708 -19.49 2.51 -7.63
N ARG A 709 -19.60 1.46 -8.43
CA ARG A 709 -20.69 0.49 -8.40
C ARG A 709 -20.16 -0.92 -8.65
N VAL A 710 -20.92 -1.92 -8.21
CA VAL A 710 -20.59 -3.33 -8.44
C VAL A 710 -21.58 -3.91 -9.44
N LEU A 711 -21.11 -4.38 -10.60
CA LEU A 711 -21.92 -5.13 -11.54
C LEU A 711 -21.70 -6.63 -11.33
N VAL A 712 -22.77 -7.36 -11.04
CA VAL A 712 -22.74 -8.81 -10.88
C VAL A 712 -23.44 -9.47 -12.05
N LEU A 713 -22.69 -10.27 -12.80
CA LEU A 713 -23.18 -11.09 -13.91
C LEU A 713 -23.34 -12.53 -13.44
N SER A 714 -24.44 -13.20 -13.77
CA SER A 714 -24.75 -14.53 -13.22
C SER A 714 -25.50 -15.46 -14.17
N ASP A 715 -25.30 -16.78 -13.98
CA ASP A 715 -26.01 -17.81 -14.74
C ASP A 715 -27.47 -17.95 -14.33
N ALA A 716 -27.75 -17.74 -13.04
CA ALA A 716 -29.08 -17.81 -12.45
C ALA A 716 -29.64 -16.40 -12.15
N PRO A 717 -30.98 -16.23 -12.13
CA PRO A 717 -31.61 -14.99 -11.71
C PRO A 717 -31.19 -14.57 -10.30
N GLN A 718 -30.99 -13.26 -10.11
CA GLN A 718 -30.66 -12.67 -8.81
C GLN A 718 -31.92 -12.06 -8.17
N SER A 719 -31.99 -12.05 -6.84
CA SER A 719 -33.00 -11.29 -6.11
C SER A 719 -32.64 -9.80 -6.14
N ALA A 720 -33.06 -9.10 -7.20
CA ALA A 720 -32.81 -7.68 -7.39
C ALA A 720 -34.12 -6.91 -7.65
N ALA A 721 -34.20 -5.68 -7.18
CA ALA A 721 -35.33 -4.82 -7.48
C ALA A 721 -35.38 -4.50 -8.99
N PRO A 722 -36.55 -4.26 -9.59
CA PRO A 722 -36.64 -3.82 -10.98
C PRO A 722 -35.83 -2.53 -11.20
N ALA A 723 -35.20 -2.42 -12.38
CA ALA A 723 -34.56 -1.18 -12.78
C ALA A 723 -35.61 -0.07 -12.83
N VAL A 724 -35.42 1.01 -12.07
CA VAL A 724 -36.29 2.18 -12.17
C VAL A 724 -35.90 2.94 -13.43
N SER A 725 -36.87 3.21 -14.31
CA SER A 725 -36.66 4.07 -15.48
C SER A 725 -36.36 5.49 -15.01
N CYS A 726 -35.17 6.01 -15.31
CA CYS A 726 -34.83 7.40 -15.05
C CYS A 726 -35.54 8.31 -16.07
N GLY A 727 -36.76 8.74 -15.76
CA GLY A 727 -37.39 9.89 -16.41
C GLY A 727 -36.84 11.22 -15.89
N PRO A 728 -37.15 12.35 -16.55
CA PRO A 728 -36.78 13.67 -16.03
C PRO A 728 -37.44 13.89 -14.66
N ALA A 729 -36.63 14.20 -13.66
CA ALA A 729 -37.13 14.49 -12.32
C ALA A 729 -37.91 15.82 -12.32
N THR A 730 -39.05 15.85 -11.61
CA THR A 730 -39.85 17.07 -11.43
C THR A 730 -39.56 17.67 -10.06
N VAL A 731 -39.33 18.97 -9.98
CA VAL A 731 -39.14 19.67 -8.69
C VAL A 731 -40.48 19.79 -7.97
N LEU A 732 -40.63 19.08 -6.85
CA LEU A 732 -41.79 19.17 -5.96
C LEU A 732 -41.72 20.41 -5.06
N ALA A 733 -40.52 20.74 -4.57
CA ALA A 733 -40.30 21.90 -3.72
C ALA A 733 -38.83 22.38 -3.81
N ASP A 734 -38.64 23.70 -3.87
CA ASP A 734 -37.33 24.33 -3.65
C ASP A 734 -37.14 24.64 -2.17
N LEU A 735 -36.15 23.98 -1.57
CA LEU A 735 -35.84 24.06 -0.16
C LEU A 735 -34.63 24.95 0.13
N SER A 736 -34.07 25.66 -0.86
CA SER A 736 -32.78 26.36 -0.75
C SER A 736 -32.75 27.60 0.15
N ARG A 737 -33.88 28.03 0.71
CA ARG A 737 -34.01 29.27 1.52
C ARG A 737 -34.60 29.00 2.91
N ASP A 738 -34.41 29.95 3.82
CA ASP A 738 -35.12 30.02 5.12
C ASP A 738 -34.94 28.81 6.04
N TRP A 739 -33.71 28.33 6.18
CA TRP A 739 -33.36 27.27 7.13
C TRP A 739 -33.21 27.81 8.56
N GLN A 740 -33.61 27.02 9.55
CA GLN A 740 -33.23 27.26 10.95
C GLN A 740 -31.94 26.50 11.25
N VAL A 741 -30.89 27.21 11.67
CA VAL A 741 -29.55 26.66 11.86
C VAL A 741 -29.14 26.77 13.32
N ALA A 742 -28.82 25.64 13.94
CA ALA A 742 -28.38 25.55 15.33
C ALA A 742 -26.93 25.07 15.39
N PHE A 743 -26.05 25.96 15.86
CA PHE A 743 -24.68 25.63 16.21
C PHE A 743 -24.65 25.01 17.62
N PRO A 744 -23.69 24.12 17.95
CA PRO A 744 -23.62 23.51 19.27
C PRO A 744 -23.64 24.54 20.39
N GLY A 745 -24.52 24.33 21.37
CA GLY A 745 -24.67 25.22 22.53
C GLY A 745 -25.33 26.58 22.24
N GLN A 746 -25.85 26.81 21.03
CA GLN A 746 -26.49 28.07 20.63
C GLN A 746 -27.96 27.87 20.24
N ALA A 747 -28.77 28.92 20.42
CA ALA A 747 -30.16 28.91 19.95
C ALA A 747 -30.22 28.89 18.41
N PRO A 748 -31.21 28.22 17.79
CA PRO A 748 -31.39 28.24 16.34
C PRO A 748 -31.57 29.68 15.80
N ARG A 749 -30.91 29.98 14.68
CA ARG A 749 -31.06 31.25 13.95
C ARG A 749 -31.47 31.02 12.50
N ARG A 750 -32.28 31.93 11.95
CA ARG A 750 -32.72 31.86 10.55
C ARG A 750 -31.58 32.21 9.59
N PHE A 751 -31.32 31.31 8.65
CA PHE A 751 -30.50 31.56 7.46
C PHE A 751 -31.45 31.76 6.28
N ALA A 752 -31.59 33.01 5.82
CA ALA A 752 -32.41 33.33 4.66
C ALA A 752 -31.89 32.63 3.39
N GLU A 753 -30.56 32.57 3.24
CA GLU A 753 -29.87 31.88 2.16
C GLU A 753 -28.78 30.96 2.73
N LEU A 754 -28.55 29.86 2.03
CA LEU A 754 -27.47 28.92 2.29
C LEU A 754 -26.13 29.56 1.89
N ARG A 755 -25.11 29.42 2.75
CA ARG A 755 -23.81 30.08 2.63
C ARG A 755 -22.76 29.40 3.49
N SER A 756 -21.49 29.72 3.25
CA SER A 756 -20.40 29.17 4.04
C SER A 756 -20.36 29.78 5.44
N TRP A 757 -20.08 28.96 6.46
CA TRP A 757 -19.85 29.45 7.83
C TRP A 757 -18.61 30.35 7.92
N THR A 758 -17.67 30.21 6.98
CA THR A 758 -16.45 31.03 6.91
C THR A 758 -16.70 32.48 6.53
N ASP A 759 -17.86 32.77 5.95
CA ASP A 759 -18.24 34.11 5.47
C ASP A 759 -18.66 35.03 6.64
N ASP A 760 -19.05 34.45 7.78
CA ASP A 760 -19.40 35.16 9.02
C ASP A 760 -18.21 35.10 10.01
N PRO A 761 -17.66 36.25 10.45
CA PRO A 761 -16.58 36.28 11.44
C PRO A 761 -16.86 35.48 12.73
N ALA A 762 -18.12 35.41 13.17
CA ALA A 762 -18.49 34.69 14.39
C ALA A 762 -18.45 33.16 14.23
N THR A 763 -18.55 32.65 13.00
CA THR A 763 -18.53 31.21 12.72
C THR A 763 -17.33 30.77 11.89
N ARG A 764 -16.39 31.67 11.61
CA ARG A 764 -15.28 31.44 10.69
C ARG A 764 -14.41 30.23 11.04
N PHE A 765 -14.18 30.02 12.32
CA PHE A 765 -13.33 28.96 12.85
C PHE A 765 -14.12 27.83 13.50
N VAL A 766 -15.44 27.75 13.26
CA VAL A 766 -16.26 26.65 13.76
C VAL A 766 -15.87 25.36 13.05
N SER A 767 -15.54 24.34 13.85
CA SER A 767 -15.45 22.94 13.43
C SER A 767 -16.41 22.13 14.30
N ALA A 768 -17.53 21.69 13.72
CA ALA A 768 -18.62 21.07 14.47
C ALA A 768 -19.63 20.34 13.58
N GLU A 769 -20.47 19.52 14.21
CA GLU A 769 -21.77 19.15 13.67
C GLU A 769 -22.77 20.28 13.93
N VAL A 770 -23.40 20.80 12.88
CA VAL A 770 -24.37 21.91 12.90
C VAL A 770 -25.69 21.42 12.33
N THR A 771 -26.78 21.69 13.04
CA THR A 771 -28.12 21.18 12.67
C THR A 771 -28.90 22.21 11.88
N TYR A 772 -29.31 21.84 10.67
CA TYR A 772 -30.22 22.59 9.80
C TYR A 772 -31.61 21.97 9.88
N THR A 773 -32.66 22.77 10.04
CA THR A 773 -34.04 22.28 10.06
C THR A 773 -34.98 23.11 9.21
N LYS A 774 -35.93 22.43 8.56
CA LYS A 774 -36.96 23.05 7.73
C LYS A 774 -38.22 22.20 7.69
N ASP A 775 -39.38 22.86 7.69
CA ASP A 775 -40.66 22.20 7.41
C ASP A 775 -41.03 22.40 5.94
N VAL A 776 -41.57 21.36 5.31
CA VAL A 776 -42.07 21.38 3.93
C VAL A 776 -43.47 20.78 3.86
N GLU A 777 -44.35 21.42 3.11
CA GLU A 777 -45.68 20.88 2.78
C GLU A 777 -45.59 20.05 1.50
N VAL A 778 -46.06 18.81 1.55
CA VAL A 778 -46.10 17.88 0.42
C VAL A 778 -47.55 17.52 0.13
N SER A 779 -48.09 18.00 -0.99
CA SER A 779 -49.53 17.91 -1.29
C SER A 779 -50.02 16.48 -1.55
N ALA A 780 -49.31 15.69 -2.37
CA ALA A 780 -49.58 14.27 -2.58
C ALA A 780 -48.32 13.53 -3.03
N LEU A 781 -48.07 12.35 -2.46
CA LEU A 781 -47.05 11.41 -2.91
C LEU A 781 -47.71 10.49 -3.94
N ALA A 782 -47.56 10.78 -5.23
CA ALA A 782 -47.94 9.83 -6.27
C ALA A 782 -47.09 8.53 -6.16
N ASP A 783 -47.38 7.51 -6.96
CA ASP A 783 -46.51 6.33 -7.14
C ASP A 783 -45.18 6.75 -7.83
N SER A 784 -44.40 7.61 -7.17
CA SER A 784 -43.19 8.23 -7.69
C SER A 784 -42.12 8.13 -6.62
N ARG A 785 -40.88 7.90 -7.06
CA ARG A 785 -39.74 7.91 -6.17
C ARG A 785 -39.40 9.36 -5.84
N VAL A 786 -39.24 9.70 -4.57
CA VAL A 786 -38.94 11.06 -4.13
C VAL A 786 -37.54 11.13 -3.54
N LEU A 787 -36.73 12.05 -4.07
CA LEU A 787 -35.35 12.29 -3.66
C LEU A 787 -35.22 13.68 -3.04
N LEU A 788 -34.46 13.77 -1.95
CA LEU A 788 -33.94 15.05 -1.45
C LEU A 788 -32.55 15.25 -2.06
N ASP A 789 -32.42 16.22 -2.97
CA ASP A 789 -31.22 16.53 -3.73
C ASP A 789 -30.55 17.81 -3.21
N PHE A 790 -29.24 17.77 -3.00
CA PHE A 790 -28.44 18.88 -2.47
C PHE A 790 -27.59 19.55 -3.56
N GLY A 791 -27.88 19.28 -4.83
CA GLY A 791 -27.14 19.77 -5.97
C GLY A 791 -25.90 18.94 -6.33
N ALA A 792 -25.28 19.32 -7.44
CA ALA A 792 -24.06 18.69 -7.93
C ALA A 792 -22.81 19.31 -7.30
N GLY A 793 -21.78 18.49 -7.10
CA GLY A 793 -20.44 19.01 -6.82
C GLY A 793 -19.85 19.72 -8.03
N LYS A 794 -19.03 20.74 -7.80
CA LYS A 794 -18.37 21.51 -8.86
C LYS A 794 -16.97 20.96 -9.13
N PRO A 795 -16.64 20.54 -10.36
CA PRO A 795 -15.30 20.07 -10.69
C PRO A 795 -14.25 21.17 -10.51
N MET A 796 -13.11 20.83 -9.94
CA MET A 796 -11.95 21.69 -9.85
C MET A 796 -11.03 21.48 -11.06
N ALA A 797 -10.52 22.56 -11.65
CA ALA A 797 -9.67 22.49 -12.85
C ALA A 797 -8.24 22.03 -12.54
N SER A 798 -7.72 22.33 -11.34
CA SER A 798 -6.38 21.97 -10.92
C SER A 798 -6.31 21.78 -9.41
N ALA A 799 -5.40 20.92 -8.95
CA ALA A 799 -5.07 20.80 -7.54
C ALA A 799 -4.32 22.06 -7.09
N PRO A 800 -4.53 22.55 -5.85
CA PRO A 800 -3.50 23.32 -5.17
C PRO A 800 -2.19 22.53 -5.26
N LYS A 801 -1.06 23.20 -5.54
CA LYS A 801 0.25 22.53 -5.49
C LYS A 801 0.54 22.15 -4.03
N VAL A 802 0.23 20.91 -3.66
CA VAL A 802 0.70 20.29 -2.41
C VAL A 802 1.96 19.47 -2.73
N PRO A 803 3.01 19.51 -1.89
CA PRO A 803 4.26 18.79 -2.14
C PRO A 803 4.09 17.27 -2.26
N ALA A 804 3.12 16.69 -1.56
CA ALA A 804 2.80 15.26 -1.56
C ALA A 804 1.30 15.04 -1.28
N GLY A 805 0.79 13.88 -1.69
CA GLY A 805 -0.57 13.42 -1.34
C GLY A 805 -1.63 13.64 -2.42
N MET A 806 -2.81 13.06 -2.17
CA MET A 806 -3.96 13.06 -3.05
C MET A 806 -5.14 13.78 -2.39
N ARG A 807 -6.07 14.32 -3.19
CA ARG A 807 -7.39 14.76 -2.74
C ARG A 807 -8.43 14.57 -3.85
N ALA A 808 -9.70 14.57 -3.49
CA ALA A 808 -10.78 14.71 -4.42
C ALA A 808 -10.74 16.10 -5.06
N MET A 809 -10.85 16.13 -6.39
CA MET A 809 -10.83 17.34 -7.21
C MET A 809 -12.24 17.86 -7.49
N LEU A 810 -13.09 17.83 -6.47
CA LEU A 810 -14.50 18.20 -6.53
C LEU A 810 -14.83 19.07 -5.33
N GLU A 811 -15.61 20.12 -5.56
CA GLU A 811 -16.16 21.00 -4.53
C GLU A 811 -17.58 20.54 -4.18
N PRO A 812 -17.82 19.89 -3.02
CA PRO A 812 -19.15 19.44 -2.64
C PRO A 812 -20.10 20.60 -2.33
N PRO A 813 -21.42 20.42 -2.57
CA PRO A 813 -22.43 21.38 -2.11
C PRO A 813 -22.72 21.26 -0.61
N VAL A 814 -22.26 20.17 0.03
CA VAL A 814 -22.29 19.91 1.47
C VAL A 814 -20.85 19.83 1.96
N ARG A 815 -20.41 20.77 2.80
CA ARG A 815 -19.02 20.90 3.25
C ARG A 815 -18.85 20.46 4.70
N GLU A 816 -18.39 19.24 4.98
CA GLU A 816 -17.91 18.18 4.05
C GLU A 816 -18.77 16.90 4.08
N ALA A 817 -19.61 16.72 5.10
CA ALA A 817 -20.55 15.61 5.16
C ALA A 817 -21.83 15.98 5.90
N ALA A 818 -22.90 15.18 5.71
CA ALA A 818 -24.12 15.35 6.48
C ALA A 818 -24.88 14.05 6.73
N ILE A 819 -25.72 14.03 7.76
CA ILE A 819 -26.76 13.00 7.98
C ILE A 819 -28.14 13.67 7.85
N VAL A 820 -29.03 13.05 7.06
CA VAL A 820 -30.37 13.56 6.80
C VAL A 820 -31.39 12.76 7.60
N PHE A 821 -32.34 13.47 8.20
CA PHE A 821 -33.51 12.91 8.86
C PHE A 821 -34.78 13.54 8.28
N VAL A 822 -35.82 12.71 8.10
CA VAL A 822 -37.16 13.13 7.70
C VAL A 822 -38.14 12.59 8.73
N ASN A 823 -38.92 13.49 9.33
CA ASN A 823 -39.89 13.15 10.39
C ASN A 823 -39.25 12.35 11.55
N GLY A 824 -38.01 12.69 11.90
CA GLY A 824 -37.23 12.03 12.96
C GLY A 824 -36.59 10.70 12.56
N GLN A 825 -36.82 10.20 11.34
CA GLN A 825 -36.22 8.96 10.84
C GLN A 825 -35.00 9.25 9.96
N ARG A 826 -33.93 8.47 10.13
CA ARG A 826 -32.70 8.61 9.34
C ARG A 826 -32.97 8.23 7.88
N ALA A 827 -32.75 9.18 6.97
CA ALA A 827 -32.88 8.97 5.52
C ALA A 827 -31.58 8.48 4.88
N GLY A 828 -30.43 8.91 5.40
CA GLY A 828 -29.12 8.52 4.89
C GLY A 828 -28.04 9.55 5.20
N SER A 829 -26.85 9.33 4.64
CA SER A 829 -25.69 10.21 4.78
C SER A 829 -25.24 10.76 3.42
N LEU A 830 -24.73 11.98 3.43
CA LEU A 830 -24.20 12.70 2.28
C LEU A 830 -22.71 12.93 2.50
N TRP A 831 -21.86 12.12 1.87
CA TRP A 831 -20.41 12.22 2.01
C TRP A 831 -19.66 11.96 0.69
N SER A 832 -20.39 11.55 -0.35
CA SER A 832 -19.90 11.41 -1.71
C SER A 832 -20.99 11.69 -2.73
N PRO A 833 -20.64 12.05 -3.98
CA PRO A 833 -21.62 12.17 -5.06
C PRO A 833 -22.31 10.83 -5.39
N PRO A 834 -23.55 10.88 -5.91
CA PRO A 834 -24.42 12.06 -5.97
C PRO A 834 -24.93 12.45 -4.56
N TYR A 835 -25.01 13.75 -4.26
CA TYR A 835 -25.45 14.26 -2.96
C TYR A 835 -26.98 14.27 -2.83
N ARG A 836 -27.57 13.08 -2.82
CA ARG A 836 -29.02 12.88 -2.72
C ARG A 836 -29.38 11.67 -1.88
N VAL A 837 -30.54 11.73 -1.24
CA VAL A 837 -31.10 10.61 -0.45
C VAL A 837 -32.52 10.30 -0.87
N ASP A 838 -32.87 9.02 -0.86
CA ASP A 838 -34.23 8.55 -1.11
C ASP A 838 -35.08 8.75 0.15
N VAL A 839 -36.13 9.56 0.02
CA VAL A 839 -37.04 9.92 1.11
C VAL A 839 -38.45 9.40 0.86
N THR A 840 -38.65 8.60 -0.19
CA THR A 840 -39.97 8.14 -0.66
C THR A 840 -40.81 7.55 0.47
N LYS A 841 -40.20 6.69 1.29
CA LYS A 841 -40.89 5.97 2.38
C LYS A 841 -41.00 6.76 3.69
N LEU A 842 -40.36 7.93 3.76
CA LEU A 842 -40.27 8.74 4.97
C LEU A 842 -41.18 9.97 4.95
N LEU A 843 -41.59 10.40 3.75
CA LEU A 843 -42.53 11.48 3.57
C LEU A 843 -43.97 11.03 3.85
N GLN A 844 -44.77 11.98 4.29
CA GLN A 844 -46.22 11.86 4.44
C GLN A 844 -46.94 13.02 3.72
N PRO A 845 -48.20 12.86 3.29
CA PRO A 845 -49.00 14.00 2.84
C PRO A 845 -49.10 15.09 3.93
N GLY A 846 -49.01 16.35 3.53
CA GLY A 846 -48.98 17.51 4.42
C GLY A 846 -47.57 17.84 4.92
N ARG A 847 -47.47 18.28 6.18
CA ARG A 847 -46.23 18.77 6.78
C ARG A 847 -45.22 17.66 7.03
N ASN A 848 -44.00 17.89 6.58
CA ASN A 848 -42.83 17.05 6.83
C ASN A 848 -41.70 17.90 7.42
N ARG A 849 -41.02 17.36 8.44
CA ARG A 849 -39.86 17.99 9.05
C ARG A 849 -38.59 17.37 8.47
N ILE A 850 -37.75 18.20 7.87
CA ILE A 850 -36.43 17.83 7.38
C ILE A 850 -35.39 18.38 8.36
N GLU A 851 -34.48 17.51 8.79
CA GLU A 851 -33.31 17.85 9.59
C GLU A 851 -32.04 17.36 8.87
N VAL A 852 -31.03 18.21 8.79
CA VAL A 852 -29.74 17.89 8.17
C VAL A 852 -28.63 18.26 9.15
N LYS A 853 -27.91 17.26 9.64
CA LYS A 853 -26.77 17.43 10.53
C LYS A 853 -25.50 17.52 9.69
N VAL A 854 -25.01 18.72 9.47
CA VAL A 854 -23.85 19.01 8.61
C VAL A 854 -22.59 19.08 9.45
N ALA A 855 -21.54 18.37 9.04
CA ALA A 855 -20.27 18.33 9.73
C ALA A 855 -19.11 18.69 8.78
N ASN A 856 -18.22 19.56 9.24
CA ASN A 856 -17.06 20.04 8.48
C ASN A 856 -15.75 19.45 9.01
N LEU A 857 -14.61 20.03 8.59
CA LEU A 857 -13.27 19.61 8.98
C LEU A 857 -12.86 20.20 10.33
N ALA A 858 -12.07 19.48 11.12
CA ALA A 858 -11.40 20.03 12.31
C ALA A 858 -10.37 21.13 11.96
N LEU A 859 -9.97 21.24 10.69
CA LEU A 859 -9.02 22.23 10.19
C LEU A 859 -9.43 23.69 10.51
N ASN A 860 -10.72 24.03 10.49
CA ASN A 860 -11.17 25.42 10.74
C ASN A 860 -10.90 25.86 12.18
N MET A 861 -11.15 24.98 13.15
CA MET A 861 -10.78 25.20 14.53
C MET A 861 -9.27 25.35 14.68
N LEU A 862 -8.48 24.48 14.03
CA LEU A 862 -7.02 24.61 14.04
C LEU A 862 -6.54 25.93 13.42
N ALA A 863 -7.20 26.40 12.36
CA ALA A 863 -6.87 27.67 11.71
C ALA A 863 -7.12 28.90 12.60
N GLY A 864 -8.04 28.80 13.57
CA GLY A 864 -8.32 29.85 14.55
C GLY A 864 -7.39 29.85 15.76
N GLN A 865 -6.38 28.98 15.79
CA GLN A 865 -5.49 28.77 16.93
C GLN A 865 -4.02 29.07 16.60
N GLU A 866 -3.26 29.47 17.63
CA GLU A 866 -1.80 29.53 17.55
C GLU A 866 -1.19 28.14 17.31
N ARG A 867 -0.13 28.10 16.51
CA ARG A 867 0.59 26.86 16.19
C ARG A 867 1.44 26.41 17.38
N PRO A 868 1.56 25.09 17.63
CA PRO A 868 2.46 24.59 18.68
C PRO A 868 3.92 24.99 18.44
N ASP A 869 4.63 25.35 19.52
CA ASP A 869 6.08 25.58 19.51
C ASP A 869 6.83 24.32 20.01
N TYR A 870 7.55 23.67 19.10
CA TYR A 870 8.30 22.44 19.39
C TYR A 870 9.75 22.67 19.82
N ARG A 871 10.23 23.91 19.98
CA ARG A 871 11.65 24.17 20.28
C ARG A 871 12.13 23.50 21.57
N LEU A 872 11.37 23.60 22.65
CA LEU A 872 11.73 22.98 23.94
C LEU A 872 11.64 21.45 23.89
N LEU A 873 10.66 20.92 23.14
CA LEU A 873 10.53 19.49 22.89
C LEU A 873 11.76 18.94 22.16
N TRP A 874 12.17 19.61 21.08
CA TRP A 874 13.36 19.23 20.31
C TRP A 874 14.64 19.41 21.11
N ALA A 875 14.75 20.42 21.97
CA ALA A 875 15.88 20.57 22.86
C ALA A 875 15.98 19.40 23.86
N ARG A 876 14.85 18.84 24.30
CA ARG A 876 14.81 17.72 25.25
C ARG A 876 15.03 16.35 24.59
N TYR A 877 14.38 16.10 23.47
CA TYR A 877 14.31 14.76 22.85
C TYR A 877 15.00 14.65 21.49
N GLY A 878 15.54 15.75 20.96
CA GLY A 878 16.03 15.85 19.58
C GLY A 878 14.92 16.14 18.57
N GLN A 879 15.29 16.64 17.39
CA GLN A 879 14.34 16.91 16.31
C GLN A 879 13.96 15.60 15.59
N ARG A 880 12.97 14.88 16.12
CA ARG A 880 12.53 13.59 15.58
C ARG A 880 11.52 13.70 14.46
N PHE A 881 10.89 14.86 14.33
CA PHE A 881 9.88 15.14 13.32
C PHE A 881 9.87 16.63 12.99
N VAL A 882 9.26 16.94 11.85
CA VAL A 882 8.92 18.30 11.43
C VAL A 882 7.48 18.24 10.94
N PRO A 883 6.52 18.95 11.58
CA PRO A 883 5.15 19.05 11.09
C PRO A 883 5.13 19.54 9.65
N GLN A 884 4.33 18.91 8.80
CA GLN A 884 4.33 19.16 7.37
C GLN A 884 3.13 20.00 6.97
N ASP A 885 3.32 20.80 5.92
CA ASP A 885 2.28 21.62 5.30
C ASP A 885 1.50 22.56 6.23
N THR A 886 2.06 22.87 7.40
CA THR A 886 1.40 23.75 8.40
C THR A 886 1.16 25.17 7.89
N GLN A 887 1.89 25.61 6.87
CA GLN A 887 1.67 26.87 6.15
C GLN A 887 0.36 26.89 5.36
N LEU A 888 -0.24 25.73 5.06
CA LEU A 888 -1.50 25.61 4.32
C LEU A 888 -2.73 25.63 5.23
N ILE A 889 -2.56 25.65 6.55
CA ILE A 889 -3.68 25.68 7.49
C ILE A 889 -4.38 27.04 7.41
N ALA A 890 -5.56 27.03 6.80
CA ALA A 890 -6.46 28.18 6.68
C ALA A 890 -7.93 27.71 6.75
N PRO A 891 -8.88 28.57 7.16
CA PRO A 891 -10.30 28.21 7.17
C PRO A 891 -10.78 27.79 5.78
N GLN A 892 -11.49 26.67 5.72
CA GLN A 892 -12.08 26.11 4.52
C GLN A 892 -13.59 26.34 4.51
N PRO A 893 -14.21 26.55 3.33
CA PRO A 893 -15.67 26.63 3.20
C PRO A 893 -16.38 25.50 3.94
N SER A 894 -17.48 25.81 4.63
CA SER A 894 -18.16 24.86 5.54
C SER A 894 -19.66 25.08 5.56
N GLY A 895 -20.42 24.00 5.79
CA GLY A 895 -21.87 24.04 5.85
C GLY A 895 -22.55 23.63 4.56
N LEU A 896 -23.84 23.91 4.50
CA LEU A 896 -24.68 23.63 3.34
C LEU A 896 -24.64 24.82 2.37
N LEU A 897 -24.15 24.60 1.14
CA LEU A 897 -23.87 25.64 0.14
C LEU A 897 -24.76 25.57 -1.11
N GLY A 898 -25.10 24.36 -1.56
CA GLY A 898 -25.83 24.17 -2.82
C GLY A 898 -27.35 24.33 -2.68
N PRO A 899 -28.08 24.46 -3.80
CA PRO A 899 -29.54 24.42 -3.73
C PRO A 899 -29.98 23.08 -3.11
N VAL A 900 -31.09 23.10 -2.38
CA VAL A 900 -31.72 21.88 -1.86
C VAL A 900 -33.09 21.76 -2.48
N GLN A 901 -33.39 20.64 -3.10
CA GLN A 901 -34.64 20.42 -3.82
C GLN A 901 -35.26 19.07 -3.44
N LEU A 902 -36.58 19.04 -3.41
CA LEU A 902 -37.35 17.81 -3.38
C LEU A 902 -37.73 17.44 -4.81
N LEU A 903 -37.30 16.28 -5.28
CA LEU A 903 -37.45 15.83 -6.66
C LEU A 903 -38.31 14.57 -6.74
N ALA A 904 -39.26 14.52 -7.68
CA ALA A 904 -40.01 13.32 -8.01
C ALA A 904 -39.49 12.69 -9.32
N GLU A 905 -39.07 11.44 -9.26
CA GLU A 905 -38.77 10.59 -10.42
C GLU A 905 -39.99 9.69 -10.70
N PRO A 906 -40.42 9.54 -11.96
CA PRO A 906 -41.52 8.63 -12.30
C PRO A 906 -41.19 7.20 -11.87
N ALA A 907 -42.16 6.45 -11.30
CA ALA A 907 -41.98 5.01 -11.18
C ALA A 907 -41.90 4.43 -12.61
N GLY A 908 -40.82 3.71 -12.91
CA GLY A 908 -40.70 3.06 -14.21
C GLY A 908 -41.88 2.13 -14.46
N ASP A 909 -42.37 2.09 -15.70
CA ASP A 909 -43.36 1.11 -16.12
C ASP A 909 -42.86 -0.30 -15.76
N LYS A 910 -43.72 -1.09 -15.09
CA LYS A 910 -43.51 -2.52 -14.96
C LYS A 910 -43.57 -3.12 -16.37
N GLN A 911 -42.43 -3.34 -17.02
CA GLN A 911 -42.34 -4.21 -18.18
C GLN A 911 -42.24 -5.65 -17.75
#